data_AF-A0A8H5JNU7-F1
#
_entry.id   AF-A0A8H5JNU7-F1
#
_cell.length_a   1.000
_cell.length_b   1.000
_cell.length_c   1.000
_cell.angle_alpha   90.00
_cell.angle_beta   90.00
_cell.angle_gamma   90.00
#
_symmetry.space_group_name_H-M   'P 1'
#
loop_
_entity.id
_entity.type
_entity.pdbx_description
1 polymer ?
#
loop_
_entity_poly.entity_id
_entity_poly.type
_entity_poly.pdbx_seq_one_letter_code
_entity_poly.pdbx_strand_id
1 'polypeptide(L)'
;MAPTPKSSEKKQQSLTSFFTPKTVNGLAAVFEKQSRAQAAKSLSQSQPQPSSKDNESPSRKRASDDAGKENEKPGKILKRARVDDTPVNEDTSTFFSRSKAGDQETIGTRTERYRYDGSSAPTTQDGDKNTEPIQNEDEDAEERRQHQELHKRFVKKLGHPDALAWRRNLQDAAPAGEDEDADPDEEDAPAPAKTKKKGSRTGKLTPMEIQFLDIKRRHMDTILIMEVGYKFRFLGEDARIAAKELSIVCIPGKMRYDEHPSEAHLDRFASASIPVHRLPVHAKRLVAAGHKVGVVRQIETAALKKAGDNRNTPFVRKLTNLYTKGTYIDENGELDQSGGSGAPSGGYLLCITESKAKGWGTDEKVDVGIIAVQPATGDIIYDNFEDGFMRSEIETRLLHISPCEFLIVGELTKGTDKLVQHLSGTSTNVFGDRSRVERVPKSKTMAAEAYSHVTQFYADKLKDNARDETAAALLDKVLKLPESVTICLSAMINHLQEYGLEHIFDLTKYFQSFSTRSHMLINGTTLESLEVYRNSTDHSEKGSLFWALDKTLTRPGHRLLRKWVGRPLLDQQLLEARLNAVEELLEKQSSVPVSQLESLLANTKTDLERSLIRIYYGKCTRPELLSVLQALQRVASYYSTVKSPSDAPFSSSLLNDAVCALPQILDTVVSYLERINLVAARKDDKYGFFRDEFQTEDMQDHQLGIAHVEHELDGHRAVAAEKIKKKTVEYVTVAGIEYLIEVPNTDIKNVPASWAKISGTKKLSRFHTPEVLRLITERDQHREALAAACDKAFKDLLASISADYQPLRDAVSALATLDCILSLSKVAAQPGYSRPSFLPSTVDPTISITNGRHAIAEHTLDGSYIPFSTSLMHPSPLAHLITGPNMGGKSSFVRALALIVLLSQVGSYVPADALSLTLCDAIHSRTGARDNLFAGESTFMVEVSETARILRSAGPRSLVILDELGRGTSTHDGAAIAQAVLQHVVTETRCLTLFITHYQNLARVAEGLDGVKNVHMKFKAEKGEDGEEQVTFLYEVGEGVAHRSYGLNVARLARIPKKVIDVAALKSEQMEQEMKIRRFRGVCHALSDVIHNGPDQLDQLVSGIEQL
;
A
#
# COMPACT_ATOMS: atom_id res chain seq x y z
N MET A 1 45.40 13.48 58.89
CA MET A 1 45.65 13.19 57.46
C MET A 1 44.31 13.10 56.73
N ALA A 2 44.30 13.20 55.40
CA ALA A 2 43.07 13.31 54.62
C ALA A 2 42.28 11.99 54.50
N PRO A 3 40.93 12.02 54.52
CA PRO A 3 40.07 10.88 54.21
C PRO A 3 39.38 11.00 52.83
N THR A 4 38.79 9.89 52.38
CA THR A 4 38.03 9.74 51.12
C THR A 4 36.58 10.23 51.20
N PRO A 5 35.95 10.60 50.08
CA PRO A 5 34.50 10.59 49.91
C PRO A 5 34.01 9.44 48.99
N LYS A 6 32.74 9.04 49.17
CA LYS A 6 32.04 8.03 48.33
C LYS A 6 31.21 8.69 47.23
N SER A 7 30.87 7.93 46.19
CA SER A 7 29.93 8.33 45.14
C SER A 7 28.47 8.10 45.53
N SER A 8 27.57 8.94 45.00
CA SER A 8 26.11 8.75 45.03
C SER A 8 25.47 9.48 43.84
N GLU A 9 24.49 8.85 43.18
CA GLU A 9 23.92 9.30 41.91
C GLU A 9 23.07 10.58 42.01
N LYS A 10 23.05 11.40 40.93
CA LYS A 10 21.93 12.29 40.61
C LYS A 10 21.69 12.35 39.09
N LYS A 11 20.43 12.19 38.68
CA LYS A 11 19.97 12.39 37.29
C LYS A 11 19.92 13.88 36.97
N GLN A 12 20.30 14.26 35.75
CA GLN A 12 20.13 15.63 35.22
C GLN A 12 18.88 15.69 34.33
N GLN A 13 18.18 16.83 34.35
CA GLN A 13 16.82 16.96 33.78
C GLN A 13 16.82 17.61 32.38
N SER A 14 15.76 17.34 31.61
CA SER A 14 15.57 17.82 30.24
C SER A 14 15.06 19.28 30.17
N LEU A 15 15.44 19.97 29.09
CA LEU A 15 15.09 21.37 28.82
C LEU A 15 13.64 21.51 28.29
N THR A 16 12.67 21.69 29.19
CA THR A 16 11.27 22.02 28.82
C THR A 16 10.70 23.23 29.59
N SER A 17 11.55 24.05 30.22
CA SER A 17 11.16 25.10 31.18
C SER A 17 11.52 26.53 30.75
N PHE A 18 11.24 26.93 29.50
CA PHE A 18 11.61 28.27 28.99
C PHE A 18 10.49 29.13 28.40
N PHE A 19 9.25 28.63 28.27
CA PHE A 19 8.13 29.40 27.71
C PHE A 19 6.83 29.30 28.52
N THR A 20 6.77 30.00 29.67
CA THR A 20 5.51 30.46 30.27
C THR A 20 5.70 31.88 30.84
N PRO A 21 4.93 32.90 30.40
CA PRO A 21 5.06 34.26 30.92
C PRO A 21 4.41 34.40 32.30
N LYS A 22 5.08 35.07 33.24
CA LYS A 22 4.53 35.41 34.56
C LYS A 22 3.73 36.70 34.49
N THR A 23 2.52 36.70 35.05
CA THR A 23 1.77 37.91 35.41
C THR A 23 1.79 38.08 36.94
N VAL A 24 2.01 39.31 37.40
CA VAL A 24 1.79 39.74 38.79
C VAL A 24 1.17 41.14 38.74
N ASN A 25 0.17 41.39 39.59
CA ASN A 25 -0.72 42.53 39.50
C ASN A 25 -0.27 43.75 40.33
N GLY A 26 -0.73 44.93 39.92
CA GLY A 26 -1.43 45.82 40.85
C GLY A 26 -0.77 47.14 41.24
N LEU A 27 -1.31 48.24 40.71
CA LEU A 27 -2.00 49.28 41.50
C LEU A 27 -2.84 50.17 40.56
N ALA A 28 -3.70 51.05 41.09
CA ALA A 28 -4.89 51.52 40.37
C ALA A 28 -5.27 53.01 40.57
N ALA A 29 -6.28 53.43 39.79
CA ALA A 29 -7.13 54.63 39.92
C ALA A 29 -6.59 55.99 39.40
N VAL A 30 -7.52 56.95 39.32
CA VAL A 30 -7.37 58.39 38.94
C VAL A 30 -7.05 58.59 37.44
N PHE A 31 -8.02 58.89 36.55
CA PHE A 31 -9.03 59.96 36.62
C PHE A 31 -10.34 59.63 35.85
N GLU A 32 -11.50 59.97 36.42
CA GLU A 32 -12.72 60.30 35.65
C GLU A 32 -12.82 61.82 35.47
N LYS A 33 -13.28 62.31 34.31
CA LYS A 33 -14.20 63.46 34.20
C LYS A 33 -14.70 63.73 32.78
N GLN A 34 -15.81 64.47 32.72
CA GLN A 34 -16.52 64.97 31.52
C GLN A 34 -17.16 63.87 30.65
N SER A 35 -18.41 63.41 30.88
CA SER A 35 -19.72 64.10 30.77
C SER A 35 -20.28 64.15 29.33
N ARG A 36 -21.59 64.01 29.06
CA ARG A 36 -22.78 64.06 29.94
C ARG A 36 -24.02 63.43 29.26
N ALA A 37 -25.03 63.10 30.06
CA ALA A 37 -26.46 62.96 29.69
C ALA A 37 -26.85 61.74 28.80
N GLN A 38 -28.07 61.18 28.88
CA GLN A 38 -29.18 61.37 29.84
C GLN A 38 -30.00 60.07 29.99
N ALA A 39 -30.84 59.99 31.03
CA ALA A 39 -31.57 58.77 31.40
C ALA A 39 -32.99 58.67 30.79
N ALA A 40 -33.51 57.44 30.72
CA ALA A 40 -34.74 57.04 30.04
C ALA A 40 -36.06 57.64 30.60
N LYS A 41 -37.08 57.75 29.72
CA LYS A 41 -38.38 57.02 29.86
C LYS A 41 -39.39 57.26 28.71
N SER A 42 -40.25 56.25 28.54
CA SER A 42 -41.71 56.28 28.22
C SER A 42 -42.31 56.81 26.89
N LEU A 43 -43.23 55.96 26.37
CA LEU A 43 -44.59 56.26 25.86
C LEU A 43 -44.83 56.83 24.43
N SER A 44 -45.61 56.02 23.68
CA SER A 44 -46.77 56.35 22.81
C SER A 44 -46.67 57.28 21.57
N GLN A 45 -46.87 56.64 20.41
CA GLN A 45 -47.81 57.01 19.31
C GLN A 45 -47.50 58.16 18.32
N SER A 46 -48.15 58.01 17.15
CA SER A 46 -48.45 58.98 16.09
C SER A 46 -47.34 59.48 15.14
N GLN A 47 -47.42 58.95 13.91
CA GLN A 47 -47.36 59.64 12.61
C GLN A 47 -47.89 61.10 12.62
N PRO A 48 -47.51 62.00 11.66
CA PRO A 48 -47.58 61.68 10.22
C PRO A 48 -46.50 62.26 9.27
N GLN A 49 -46.71 61.87 8.00
CA GLN A 49 -46.06 62.30 6.75
C GLN A 49 -46.36 63.79 6.41
N PRO A 50 -45.69 64.41 5.41
CA PRO A 50 -46.17 64.26 4.03
C PRO A 50 -45.12 64.35 2.88
N SER A 51 -45.49 63.81 1.71
CA SER A 51 -45.26 64.29 0.31
C SER A 51 -43.94 64.97 -0.13
N SER A 52 -43.39 64.79 -1.35
CA SER A 52 -43.63 63.94 -2.55
C SER A 52 -42.49 64.26 -3.58
N LYS A 53 -42.40 63.94 -4.88
CA LYS A 53 -43.16 63.28 -6.00
C LYS A 53 -42.08 62.98 -7.11
N ASP A 54 -42.26 62.45 -8.33
CA ASP A 54 -43.40 62.00 -9.15
C ASP A 54 -42.94 61.02 -10.28
N ASN A 55 -43.89 60.27 -10.88
CA ASN A 55 -43.83 59.54 -12.18
C ASN A 55 -42.67 58.53 -12.46
N GLU A 56 -42.81 57.50 -13.32
CA GLU A 56 -43.91 57.13 -14.24
C GLU A 56 -44.21 55.59 -14.23
N SER A 57 -44.85 55.02 -15.27
CA SER A 57 -45.62 53.75 -15.21
C SER A 57 -45.66 53.00 -16.58
N PRO A 58 -46.42 51.89 -16.82
CA PRO A 58 -47.30 51.10 -15.94
C PRO A 58 -47.30 49.54 -16.09
N SER A 59 -48.10 48.90 -15.20
CA SER A 59 -48.75 47.57 -15.33
C SER A 59 -47.87 46.34 -14.98
N ARG A 60 -48.33 45.11 -14.67
CA ARG A 60 -49.65 44.38 -14.56
C ARG A 60 -49.36 43.08 -13.71
N LYS A 61 -50.27 42.30 -13.08
CA LYS A 61 -51.75 42.24 -12.92
C LYS A 61 -52.11 41.48 -11.60
N ARG A 62 -53.41 41.44 -11.27
CA ARG A 62 -54.20 40.70 -10.24
C ARG A 62 -53.98 39.17 -10.10
N ALA A 63 -54.36 38.47 -9.00
CA ALA A 63 -54.85 38.85 -7.64
C ALA A 63 -55.05 37.63 -6.68
N SER A 64 -55.37 37.92 -5.40
CA SER A 64 -56.21 37.19 -4.40
C SER A 64 -55.73 35.83 -3.84
N ASP A 65 -55.53 35.63 -2.51
CA ASP A 65 -56.45 35.60 -1.32
C ASP A 65 -57.00 34.17 -1.05
N ASP A 66 -57.34 33.66 0.15
CA ASP A 66 -57.07 33.97 1.57
C ASP A 66 -57.53 32.74 2.44
N ALA A 67 -57.10 32.62 3.71
CA ALA A 67 -57.61 31.72 4.78
C ALA A 67 -57.58 30.18 4.54
N GLY A 68 -57.74 29.30 5.54
CA GLY A 68 -57.68 29.48 7.00
C GLY A 68 -58.16 28.24 7.81
N LYS A 69 -57.56 28.04 9.01
CA LYS A 69 -58.05 27.32 10.22
C LYS A 69 -58.61 25.86 10.20
N GLU A 70 -58.06 25.09 11.15
CA GLU A 70 -58.73 24.21 12.15
C GLU A 70 -59.32 22.81 11.81
N ASN A 71 -58.72 21.81 12.48
CA ASN A 71 -59.33 20.74 13.30
C ASN A 71 -59.86 19.39 12.74
N GLU A 72 -59.63 18.38 13.61
CA GLU A 72 -60.30 17.09 13.85
C GLU A 72 -60.42 15.96 12.79
N LYS A 73 -59.64 14.89 13.03
CA LYS A 73 -60.01 13.48 13.28
C LYS A 73 -61.50 13.04 13.11
N PRO A 74 -61.81 11.72 12.95
CA PRO A 74 -61.10 10.66 12.22
C PRO A 74 -62.01 9.61 11.51
N GLY A 75 -61.48 8.83 10.55
CA GLY A 75 -62.11 7.61 9.99
C GLY A 75 -61.30 7.09 8.78
N LYS A 76 -60.68 5.90 8.69
CA LYS A 76 -61.04 4.50 9.01
C LYS A 76 -62.06 3.89 8.01
N ILE A 77 -61.79 2.64 7.56
CA ILE A 77 -62.56 1.82 6.59
C ILE A 77 -62.30 2.19 5.10
N LEU A 78 -62.10 1.29 4.12
CA LEU A 78 -61.41 -0.02 4.03
C LEU A 78 -61.50 -0.55 2.57
N LYS A 79 -60.43 -1.21 2.08
CA LYS A 79 -60.41 -2.32 1.08
C LYS A 79 -60.78 -2.10 -0.41
N ARG A 80 -60.04 -2.88 -1.22
CA ARG A 80 -60.30 -3.40 -2.60
C ARG A 80 -60.15 -2.36 -3.73
N ALA A 81 -59.21 -2.53 -4.68
CA ALA A 81 -59.01 -3.62 -5.69
C ALA A 81 -59.89 -3.39 -6.94
N ARG A 82 -59.50 -3.76 -8.17
CA ARG A 82 -58.50 -4.74 -8.68
C ARG A 82 -58.32 -4.52 -10.20
N VAL A 83 -57.21 -4.96 -10.83
CA VAL A 83 -57.10 -5.33 -12.28
C VAL A 83 -57.28 -4.18 -13.30
N ASP A 84 -56.61 -4.08 -14.45
CA ASP A 84 -55.32 -4.61 -14.98
C ASP A 84 -54.83 -3.62 -16.09
N ASP A 85 -53.95 -4.07 -17.00
CA ASP A 85 -53.50 -3.45 -18.28
C ASP A 85 -52.22 -2.58 -18.27
N THR A 86 -51.10 -3.28 -18.50
CA THR A 86 -49.91 -2.85 -19.28
C THR A 86 -50.28 -2.58 -20.76
N PRO A 87 -49.51 -1.83 -21.60
CA PRO A 87 -48.04 -1.92 -21.68
C PRO A 87 -47.24 -0.66 -22.14
N VAL A 88 -45.94 -0.90 -22.42
CA VAL A 88 -44.99 -0.14 -23.26
C VAL A 88 -44.02 0.86 -22.57
N ASN A 89 -42.78 0.34 -22.39
CA ASN A 89 -41.46 0.97 -22.55
C ASN A 89 -40.87 2.04 -21.59
N GLU A 90 -39.54 2.08 -21.73
CA GLU A 90 -38.53 3.09 -21.42
C GLU A 90 -37.78 3.05 -20.08
N ASP A 91 -36.45 3.10 -20.22
CA ASP A 91 -35.45 3.13 -19.17
C ASP A 91 -35.35 4.50 -18.51
N THR A 92 -35.04 4.53 -17.22
CA THR A 92 -33.72 4.97 -16.73
C THR A 92 -33.71 5.01 -15.21
N SER A 93 -32.62 4.55 -14.60
CA SER A 93 -32.44 4.63 -13.14
C SER A 93 -31.67 5.90 -12.76
N THR A 94 -32.26 6.71 -11.88
CA THR A 94 -31.60 7.86 -11.25
C THR A 94 -31.47 7.64 -9.74
N PHE A 95 -30.57 8.40 -9.11
CA PHE A 95 -30.02 8.12 -7.78
C PHE A 95 -30.92 8.53 -6.60
N PHE A 96 -30.61 7.95 -5.43
CA PHE A 96 -31.08 8.33 -4.08
C PHE A 96 -32.60 8.33 -3.78
N SER A 97 -33.05 7.39 -2.93
CA SER A 97 -33.35 7.74 -1.52
C SER A 97 -33.85 6.56 -0.65
N ARG A 98 -32.90 6.02 0.12
CA ARG A 98 -33.03 5.20 1.34
C ARG A 98 -34.29 5.48 2.20
N SER A 99 -35.34 4.66 2.08
CA SER A 99 -36.41 4.58 3.08
C SER A 99 -36.03 3.64 4.24
N LYS A 100 -36.57 3.88 5.45
CA LYS A 100 -36.28 3.09 6.65
C LYS A 100 -37.45 2.19 7.04
N ALA A 101 -37.23 0.88 6.98
CA ALA A 101 -37.84 -0.09 7.88
C ALA A 101 -36.86 -1.27 8.07
N GLY A 102 -36.75 -1.90 9.23
CA GLY A 102 -37.46 -1.60 10.48
C GLY A 102 -37.84 -2.83 11.28
N ASP A 103 -36.94 -3.80 11.41
CA ASP A 103 -37.17 -5.04 12.15
C ASP A 103 -36.27 -5.13 13.38
N GLN A 104 -36.79 -5.72 14.46
CA GLN A 104 -36.13 -5.81 15.77
C GLN A 104 -35.77 -7.26 16.11
N GLU A 105 -34.47 -7.61 16.03
CA GLU A 105 -33.98 -8.82 16.69
C GLU A 105 -33.38 -8.49 18.07
N THR A 106 -33.66 -9.36 19.04
CA THR A 106 -33.37 -9.12 20.46
C THR A 106 -32.02 -9.70 20.87
N ILE A 107 -31.09 -8.83 21.25
CA ILE A 107 -29.77 -9.24 21.77
C ILE A 107 -29.87 -9.48 23.28
N GLY A 108 -29.51 -10.69 23.72
CA GLY A 108 -29.56 -11.09 25.13
C GLY A 108 -28.49 -10.41 26.00
N THR A 109 -28.89 -10.00 27.20
CA THR A 109 -28.12 -9.18 28.18
C THR A 109 -26.98 -9.91 28.90
N ARG A 110 -26.21 -10.75 28.19
CA ARG A 110 -25.09 -11.54 28.73
C ARG A 110 -23.72 -11.19 28.14
N THR A 111 -23.65 -10.39 27.09
CA THR A 111 -22.42 -10.16 26.29
C THR A 111 -21.59 -8.95 26.75
N GLU A 112 -22.17 -8.01 27.50
CA GLU A 112 -21.53 -6.72 27.80
C GLU A 112 -20.49 -6.78 28.95
N ARG A 113 -20.57 -7.80 29.80
CA ARG A 113 -19.80 -7.87 31.07
C ARG A 113 -18.31 -8.22 30.94
N TYR A 114 -17.79 -8.31 29.71
CA TYR A 114 -16.39 -8.69 29.41
C TYR A 114 -15.79 -7.92 28.22
N ARG A 115 -16.22 -6.68 27.96
CA ARG A 115 -15.42 -5.77 27.12
C ARG A 115 -14.22 -5.26 27.93
N TYR A 116 -13.03 -5.36 27.34
CA TYR A 116 -11.84 -4.67 27.84
C TYR A 116 -11.89 -3.23 27.32
N ASP A 117 -12.23 -2.28 28.19
CA ASP A 117 -12.22 -0.86 27.86
C ASP A 117 -10.89 -0.21 28.30
N GLY A 118 -10.42 0.76 27.51
CA GLY A 118 -8.99 1.04 27.34
C GLY A 118 -8.56 2.48 27.58
N SER A 119 -9.33 3.29 28.31
CA SER A 119 -8.92 4.65 28.67
C SER A 119 -9.52 5.15 29.99
N SER A 120 -8.68 5.76 30.84
CA SER A 120 -9.12 6.54 32.00
C SER A 120 -8.02 7.51 32.44
N ALA A 121 -8.12 8.77 32.01
CA ALA A 121 -7.41 9.91 32.59
C ALA A 121 -8.42 11.07 32.75
N PRO A 122 -8.38 11.86 33.82
CA PRO A 122 -9.55 12.62 34.27
C PRO A 122 -9.67 14.04 33.70
N THR A 123 -10.91 14.49 33.55
CA THR A 123 -11.31 15.90 33.40
C THR A 123 -12.38 16.26 34.42
N THR A 124 -12.54 17.54 34.72
CA THR A 124 -13.17 18.06 35.95
C THR A 124 -14.26 19.10 35.67
N GLN A 125 -15.36 19.04 36.44
CA GLN A 125 -16.34 20.13 36.70
C GLN A 125 -17.22 20.58 35.51
N ASP A 126 -18.44 21.13 35.68
CA ASP A 126 -19.35 21.15 36.85
C ASP A 126 -20.83 21.43 36.42
N GLY A 127 -21.79 21.00 37.25
CA GLY A 127 -23.18 21.52 37.30
C GLY A 127 -24.23 20.99 36.29
N ASP A 128 -25.54 21.04 36.55
CA ASP A 128 -26.24 21.29 37.84
C ASP A 128 -27.72 20.79 37.84
N LYS A 129 -28.24 20.42 39.03
CA LYS A 129 -29.65 20.27 39.50
C LYS A 129 -30.77 19.72 38.57
N ASN A 130 -31.24 18.51 38.92
CA ASN A 130 -32.57 18.19 39.51
C ASN A 130 -32.81 16.66 39.36
N THR A 131 -33.19 15.85 40.36
CA THR A 131 -34.23 16.03 41.39
C THR A 131 -33.98 15.07 42.58
N GLU A 132 -34.49 15.38 43.77
CA GLU A 132 -34.46 14.54 44.99
C GLU A 132 -35.78 14.74 45.79
N PRO A 133 -36.09 13.98 46.86
CA PRO A 133 -35.53 12.70 47.32
C PRO A 133 -36.57 11.61 47.65
N ILE A 134 -36.14 10.35 47.81
CA ILE A 134 -36.71 9.39 48.78
C ILE A 134 -35.54 8.65 49.45
N GLN A 135 -35.61 8.48 50.77
CA GLN A 135 -34.54 7.97 51.63
C GLN A 135 -34.47 6.43 51.67
N ASN A 136 -33.27 5.90 51.88
CA ASN A 136 -32.98 4.66 52.61
C ASN A 136 -31.45 4.57 52.82
N GLU A 137 -30.97 5.08 53.96
CA GLU A 137 -29.59 4.92 54.42
C GLU A 137 -29.57 3.83 55.52
N ASP A 138 -28.69 2.82 55.40
CA ASP A 138 -27.94 2.19 56.52
C ASP A 138 -27.13 0.93 56.13
N GLU A 139 -27.39 0.25 55.00
CA GLU A 139 -26.70 -1.01 54.67
C GLU A 139 -25.29 -0.84 54.04
N ASP A 140 -24.94 0.36 53.56
CA ASP A 140 -23.83 0.55 52.60
C ASP A 140 -22.42 0.63 53.22
N ALA A 141 -22.28 0.51 54.54
CA ALA A 141 -20.99 0.64 55.24
C ALA A 141 -20.16 -0.65 55.27
N GLU A 142 -20.81 -1.82 55.30
CA GLU A 142 -20.14 -3.11 55.54
C GLU A 142 -19.63 -3.75 54.24
N GLU A 143 -20.37 -3.63 53.13
CA GLU A 143 -19.89 -4.04 51.80
C GLU A 143 -18.63 -3.24 51.39
N ARG A 144 -18.61 -1.92 51.63
CA ARG A 144 -17.44 -1.07 51.35
C ARG A 144 -16.19 -1.54 52.12
N ARG A 145 -16.35 -2.06 53.35
CA ARG A 145 -15.25 -2.68 54.12
C ARG A 145 -14.79 -4.00 53.50
N GLN A 146 -15.72 -4.91 53.16
CA GLN A 146 -15.37 -6.17 52.49
C GLN A 146 -14.65 -5.93 51.15
N HIS A 147 -15.13 -4.98 50.35
CA HIS A 147 -14.55 -4.66 49.05
C HIS A 147 -13.13 -4.06 49.18
N GLN A 148 -12.87 -3.23 50.21
CA GLN A 148 -11.51 -2.77 50.52
C GLN A 148 -10.58 -3.87 51.04
N GLU A 149 -11.08 -4.83 51.83
CA GLU A 149 -10.29 -6.00 52.24
C GLU A 149 -9.97 -6.92 51.05
N LEU A 150 -10.95 -7.20 50.19
CA LEU A 150 -10.76 -7.98 48.97
C LEU A 150 -9.77 -7.28 48.03
N HIS A 151 -9.86 -5.96 47.86
CA HIS A 151 -8.89 -5.18 47.10
C HIS A 151 -7.47 -5.27 47.70
N LYS A 152 -7.32 -5.11 49.03
CA LYS A 152 -6.02 -5.28 49.71
C LYS A 152 -5.45 -6.70 49.57
N ARG A 153 -6.29 -7.73 49.63
CA ARG A 153 -5.90 -9.14 49.41
C ARG A 153 -5.56 -9.42 47.94
N PHE A 154 -6.21 -8.75 46.99
CA PHE A 154 -5.92 -8.82 45.55
C PHE A 154 -4.59 -8.16 45.22
N VAL A 155 -4.37 -6.92 45.68
CA VAL A 155 -3.11 -6.18 45.51
C VAL A 155 -1.94 -6.92 46.16
N LYS A 156 -2.11 -7.51 47.36
CA LYS A 156 -1.06 -8.32 48.01
C LYS A 156 -0.77 -9.66 47.32
N LYS A 157 -1.57 -10.06 46.31
CA LYS A 157 -1.40 -11.31 45.55
C LYS A 157 -0.79 -11.09 44.15
N LEU A 158 -0.70 -9.84 43.69
CA LEU A 158 0.09 -9.43 42.54
C LEU A 158 1.43 -8.88 43.05
N GLY A 159 2.54 -9.50 42.65
CA GLY A 159 3.88 -9.05 43.03
C GLY A 159 4.19 -7.64 42.51
N HIS A 160 5.13 -6.95 43.17
CA HIS A 160 5.47 -5.55 42.86
C HIS A 160 5.84 -5.34 41.37
N PRO A 161 5.38 -4.25 40.74
CA PRO A 161 5.66 -3.94 39.34
C PRO A 161 7.05 -3.29 39.16
N ASP A 162 8.12 -4.05 39.43
CA ASP A 162 9.50 -3.56 39.30
C ASP A 162 10.47 -4.64 38.75
N ALA A 163 9.98 -5.45 37.81
CA ALA A 163 10.72 -6.53 37.14
C ALA A 163 10.89 -6.30 35.62
N LEU A 164 10.90 -5.03 35.19
CA LEU A 164 10.99 -4.62 33.77
C LEU A 164 12.24 -3.79 33.46
N ALA A 165 13.40 -4.27 33.93
CA ALA A 165 14.70 -3.67 33.64
C ALA A 165 15.77 -4.74 33.37
N TRP A 166 15.70 -5.42 32.22
CA TRP A 166 16.84 -6.12 31.57
C TRP A 166 16.53 -6.52 30.11
N ARG A 167 16.68 -5.57 29.18
CA ARG A 167 16.93 -5.80 27.74
C ARG A 167 17.76 -4.65 27.15
N ARG A 168 18.97 -4.48 27.69
CA ARG A 168 20.11 -3.80 27.06
C ARG A 168 21.37 -4.57 27.44
N ASN A 169 22.35 -4.59 26.55
CA ASN A 169 23.57 -5.40 26.59
C ASN A 169 23.31 -6.91 26.42
N LEU A 170 23.34 -7.36 25.17
CA LEU A 170 23.61 -8.75 24.82
C LEU A 170 24.30 -8.79 23.44
N GLN A 171 25.52 -8.30 23.45
CA GLN A 171 26.50 -8.35 22.37
C GLN A 171 27.89 -8.41 23.04
N ASP A 172 28.88 -8.97 22.35
CA ASP A 172 30.22 -9.35 22.84
C ASP A 172 30.29 -10.58 23.76
N ALA A 173 30.46 -11.76 23.13
CA ALA A 173 31.13 -12.93 23.70
C ALA A 173 31.62 -13.84 22.55
N ALA A 174 32.93 -13.79 22.26
CA ALA A 174 33.64 -14.75 21.42
C ALA A 174 34.85 -15.31 22.22
N PRO A 175 35.34 -16.53 21.96
CA PRO A 175 35.94 -17.35 23.02
C PRO A 175 37.47 -17.32 23.13
N ALA A 176 37.92 -17.39 24.38
CA ALA A 176 39.19 -17.95 24.88
C ALA A 176 39.02 -18.18 26.41
N GLY A 177 39.68 -19.12 27.10
CA GLY A 177 40.61 -20.17 26.66
C GLY A 177 41.63 -20.46 27.78
N GLU A 178 41.72 -21.72 28.23
CA GLU A 178 42.66 -22.27 29.26
C GLU A 178 42.56 -21.59 30.67
N ASP A 179 42.77 -22.23 31.83
CA ASP A 179 43.68 -23.31 32.26
C ASP A 179 43.02 -24.43 33.13
N GLU A 180 43.86 -25.35 33.66
CA GLU A 180 43.62 -26.77 33.97
C GLU A 180 43.25 -27.15 35.45
N ASP A 181 43.09 -28.47 35.66
CA ASP A 181 43.25 -29.28 36.88
C ASP A 181 42.31 -29.16 38.10
N ALA A 182 41.38 -30.13 38.22
CA ALA A 182 41.49 -31.26 39.17
C ALA A 182 40.39 -32.33 38.94
N ASP A 183 40.74 -33.61 39.04
CA ASP A 183 39.89 -34.80 38.79
C ASP A 183 40.50 -36.02 39.53
N PRO A 184 39.79 -37.14 39.81
CA PRO A 184 38.36 -37.34 40.08
C PRO A 184 38.13 -37.90 41.52
N ASP A 185 36.89 -38.27 41.86
CA ASP A 185 36.62 -39.38 42.80
C ASP A 185 35.23 -39.99 42.52
N GLU A 186 35.13 -41.33 42.48
CA GLU A 186 33.87 -42.08 42.27
C GLU A 186 33.33 -42.60 43.62
N GLU A 187 32.00 -42.55 43.84
CA GLU A 187 31.36 -43.53 44.74
C GLU A 187 29.91 -43.84 44.36
N ASP A 188 29.52 -45.11 44.52
CA ASP A 188 28.31 -45.71 43.94
C ASP A 188 27.02 -45.38 44.71
N ALA A 189 25.91 -45.17 43.98
CA ALA A 189 24.59 -44.86 44.57
C ALA A 189 23.51 -45.89 44.14
N PRO A 190 23.17 -46.89 44.98
CA PRO A 190 22.23 -47.94 44.61
C PRO A 190 20.77 -47.47 44.57
N ALA A 191 20.00 -47.98 43.59
CA ALA A 191 18.64 -47.53 43.31
C ALA A 191 17.61 -47.93 44.40
N PRO A 192 16.82 -46.98 44.96
CA PRO A 192 15.76 -47.29 45.92
C PRO A 192 14.47 -47.79 45.25
N ALA A 193 13.82 -48.76 45.88
CA ALA A 193 12.64 -49.44 45.33
C ALA A 193 11.33 -48.62 45.37
N LYS A 194 10.37 -49.04 44.54
CA LYS A 194 9.07 -48.38 44.28
C LYS A 194 8.21 -48.22 45.55
N THR A 195 8.00 -46.98 46.01
CA THR A 195 6.89 -46.63 46.92
C THR A 195 5.90 -45.68 46.24
N LYS A 196 4.59 -45.99 46.35
CA LYS A 196 3.51 -45.28 45.65
C LYS A 196 3.17 -43.93 46.32
N LYS A 197 3.88 -42.85 45.98
CA LYS A 197 3.32 -41.49 46.14
C LYS A 197 2.41 -41.16 44.95
N LYS A 198 1.19 -40.69 45.21
CA LYS A 198 0.30 -40.13 44.18
C LYS A 198 0.92 -38.83 43.67
N GLY A 199 1.56 -38.85 42.51
CA GLY A 199 1.96 -37.63 41.83
C GLY A 199 0.75 -36.76 41.53
N SER A 200 0.83 -35.47 41.85
CA SER A 200 -0.07 -34.46 41.29
C SER A 200 0.02 -34.55 39.77
N ARG A 201 -1.13 -34.61 39.08
CA ARG A 201 -1.15 -34.62 37.61
C ARG A 201 -0.61 -33.28 37.11
N THR A 202 0.61 -33.27 36.59
CA THR A 202 1.01 -32.25 35.61
C THR A 202 0.05 -32.35 34.42
N GLY A 203 -0.45 -31.21 33.96
CA GLY A 203 -1.51 -31.14 32.95
C GLY A 203 -1.03 -31.66 31.60
N LYS A 204 -1.30 -32.94 31.31
CA LYS A 204 -0.98 -33.54 30.01
C LYS A 204 -1.78 -32.84 28.92
N LEU A 205 -1.06 -32.12 28.06
CA LEU A 205 -1.55 -31.47 26.84
C LEU A 205 -2.45 -32.42 26.04
N THR A 206 -3.53 -31.89 25.46
CA THR A 206 -4.39 -32.72 24.60
C THR A 206 -3.65 -33.09 23.31
N PRO A 207 -4.00 -34.21 22.64
CA PRO A 207 -3.33 -34.61 21.40
C PRO A 207 -3.40 -33.55 20.27
N MET A 208 -4.39 -32.66 20.28
CA MET A 208 -4.47 -31.51 19.37
C MET A 208 -3.43 -30.42 19.73
N GLU A 209 -3.22 -30.16 21.01
CA GLU A 209 -2.24 -29.18 21.49
C GLU A 209 -0.80 -29.69 21.29
N ILE A 210 -0.59 -31.01 21.32
CA ILE A 210 0.67 -31.65 20.91
C ILE A 210 0.92 -31.44 19.41
N GLN A 211 -0.05 -31.78 18.54
CA GLN A 211 0.04 -31.49 17.10
C GLN A 211 0.32 -30.01 16.80
N PHE A 212 -0.34 -29.09 17.52
CA PHE A 212 -0.09 -27.66 17.42
C PHE A 212 1.35 -27.29 17.79
N LEU A 213 1.85 -27.76 18.94
CA LEU A 213 3.22 -27.46 19.38
C LEU A 213 4.28 -28.02 18.45
N ASP A 214 4.09 -29.21 17.88
CA ASP A 214 5.06 -29.82 16.98
C ASP A 214 5.14 -29.13 15.61
N ILE A 215 4.07 -28.45 15.19
CA ILE A 215 4.09 -27.51 14.05
C ILE A 215 4.69 -26.17 14.50
N LYS A 216 4.24 -25.60 15.63
CA LYS A 216 4.67 -24.29 16.12
C LYS A 216 6.17 -24.22 16.40
N ARG A 217 6.77 -25.29 16.92
CA ARG A 217 8.22 -25.44 17.12
C ARG A 217 9.04 -25.29 15.84
N ARG A 218 8.46 -25.58 14.67
CA ARG A 218 9.10 -25.43 13.36
C ARG A 218 8.91 -24.03 12.77
N HIS A 219 7.77 -23.40 13.04
CA HIS A 219 7.40 -22.07 12.53
C HIS A 219 7.07 -21.12 13.69
N MET A 220 8.05 -20.87 14.57
CA MET A 220 7.86 -20.10 15.81
C MET A 220 7.49 -18.62 15.57
N ASP A 221 7.91 -18.05 14.44
CA ASP A 221 7.62 -16.68 14.02
C ASP A 221 6.22 -16.50 13.40
N THR A 222 5.54 -17.61 13.09
CA THR A 222 4.35 -17.68 12.25
C THR A 222 3.09 -17.87 13.10
N ILE A 223 2.07 -17.03 12.92
CA ILE A 223 0.76 -17.18 13.58
C ILE A 223 0.03 -18.38 12.97
N LEU A 224 -0.28 -19.40 13.78
CA LEU A 224 -0.95 -20.61 13.29
C LEU A 224 -2.48 -20.56 13.47
N ILE A 225 -3.18 -20.84 12.37
CA ILE A 225 -4.64 -20.90 12.28
C ILE A 225 -5.06 -22.37 12.16
N MET A 226 -5.41 -22.99 13.30
CA MET A 226 -5.64 -24.43 13.43
C MET A 226 -7.10 -24.82 13.14
N GLU A 227 -7.35 -25.72 12.18
CA GLU A 227 -8.70 -26.21 11.87
C GLU A 227 -9.24 -27.19 12.91
N VAL A 228 -10.43 -26.93 13.44
CA VAL A 228 -11.10 -27.73 14.47
C VAL A 228 -12.58 -27.88 14.11
N GLY A 229 -12.85 -28.65 13.05
CA GLY A 229 -14.19 -28.80 12.47
C GLY A 229 -14.68 -27.48 11.86
N TYR A 230 -15.92 -27.08 12.17
CA TYR A 230 -16.59 -25.90 11.60
C TYR A 230 -15.96 -24.52 11.92
N LYS A 231 -14.80 -24.49 12.60
CA LYS A 231 -14.08 -23.26 12.99
C LYS A 231 -12.58 -23.45 13.03
N PHE A 232 -11.85 -22.36 12.82
CA PHE A 232 -10.43 -22.26 13.14
C PHE A 232 -10.22 -21.76 14.57
N ARG A 233 -9.09 -22.14 15.17
CA ARG A 233 -8.62 -21.68 16.48
C ARG A 233 -7.20 -21.13 16.41
N PHE A 234 -6.95 -20.11 17.21
CA PHE A 234 -5.61 -19.64 17.59
C PHE A 234 -5.32 -20.15 19.00
N LEU A 235 -4.05 -20.41 19.33
CA LEU A 235 -3.64 -20.97 20.64
C LEU A 235 -2.42 -20.22 21.20
N GLY A 236 -2.39 -19.98 22.52
CA GLY A 236 -1.29 -19.31 23.21
C GLY A 236 -1.13 -17.85 22.80
N GLU A 237 0.11 -17.39 22.65
CA GLU A 237 0.46 -16.05 22.18
C GLU A 237 -0.25 -15.67 20.86
N ASP A 238 -0.43 -16.63 19.94
CA ASP A 238 -1.09 -16.42 18.65
C ASP A 238 -2.56 -15.99 18.85
N ALA A 239 -3.20 -16.45 19.94
CA ALA A 239 -4.55 -16.02 20.32
C ALA A 239 -4.59 -14.61 20.90
N ARG A 240 -3.52 -14.17 21.57
CA ARG A 240 -3.40 -12.78 22.07
C ARG A 240 -3.22 -11.80 20.91
N ILE A 241 -2.35 -12.13 19.96
CA ILE A 241 -2.15 -11.32 18.74
C ILE A 241 -3.43 -11.29 17.91
N ALA A 242 -4.03 -12.45 17.61
CA ALA A 242 -5.29 -12.52 16.86
C ALA A 242 -6.43 -11.73 17.53
N ALA A 243 -6.55 -11.77 18.86
CA ALA A 243 -7.55 -10.99 19.57
C ALA A 243 -7.35 -9.47 19.42
N LYS A 244 -6.10 -8.99 19.50
CA LYS A 244 -5.74 -7.59 19.26
C LYS A 244 -6.03 -7.17 17.82
N GLU A 245 -5.41 -7.81 16.83
CA GLU A 245 -5.47 -7.33 15.44
C GLU A 245 -6.79 -7.63 14.73
N LEU A 246 -7.51 -8.68 15.13
CA LEU A 246 -8.82 -9.05 14.55
C LEU A 246 -10.02 -8.50 15.32
N SER A 247 -9.80 -8.00 16.54
CA SER A 247 -10.86 -7.53 17.45
C SER A 247 -11.81 -8.64 17.90
N ILE A 248 -11.25 -9.82 18.20
CA ILE A 248 -12.00 -11.03 18.62
C ILE A 248 -11.68 -11.40 20.08
N VAL A 249 -12.57 -12.14 20.74
CA VAL A 249 -12.40 -12.51 22.15
C VAL A 249 -11.30 -13.57 22.31
N CYS A 250 -10.28 -13.26 23.14
CA CYS A 250 -9.36 -14.26 23.65
C CYS A 250 -9.92 -14.90 24.94
N ILE A 251 -10.07 -16.21 24.96
CA ILE A 251 -10.37 -16.99 26.16
C ILE A 251 -9.04 -17.19 26.91
N PRO A 252 -8.94 -16.85 28.20
CA PRO A 252 -7.69 -16.93 28.95
C PRO A 252 -7.20 -18.38 29.17
N GLY A 253 -5.88 -18.52 29.27
CA GLY A 253 -5.14 -19.77 29.45
C GLY A 253 -3.63 -19.50 29.33
N LYS A 254 -2.80 -20.55 29.16
CA LYS A 254 -1.35 -20.39 28.92
C LYS A 254 -1.11 -19.54 27.67
N MET A 255 -0.23 -18.56 27.76
CA MET A 255 0.26 -17.78 26.62
C MET A 255 1.56 -18.36 26.08
N ARG A 256 2.44 -18.82 26.99
CA ARG A 256 3.75 -19.40 26.67
C ARG A 256 3.66 -20.80 26.08
N TYR A 257 4.53 -21.06 25.10
CA TYR A 257 4.73 -22.39 24.50
C TYR A 257 5.78 -23.24 25.26
N ASP A 258 6.60 -22.60 26.09
CA ASP A 258 7.50 -23.19 27.08
C ASP A 258 6.76 -23.58 28.38
N GLU A 259 7.18 -24.67 29.04
CA GLU A 259 6.63 -25.10 30.34
C GLU A 259 7.16 -24.23 31.50
N HIS A 260 6.88 -22.94 31.46
CA HIS A 260 7.36 -21.98 32.47
C HIS A 260 6.59 -22.12 33.80
N PRO A 261 7.26 -22.16 34.97
CA PRO A 261 6.61 -22.36 36.27
C PRO A 261 5.49 -21.37 36.61
N SER A 262 5.54 -20.13 36.09
CA SER A 262 4.47 -19.14 36.29
C SER A 262 3.13 -19.54 35.71
N GLU A 263 3.11 -20.32 34.62
CA GLU A 263 1.90 -20.74 33.90
C GLU A 263 1.55 -22.22 34.15
N ALA A 264 2.29 -22.90 35.04
CA ALA A 264 2.05 -24.28 35.43
C ALA A 264 0.72 -24.50 36.20
N HIS A 265 0.07 -23.42 36.64
CA HIS A 265 -1.25 -23.44 37.29
C HIS A 265 -2.44 -23.43 36.30
N LEU A 266 -2.16 -23.39 34.99
CA LEU A 266 -3.15 -23.39 33.92
C LEU A 266 -3.07 -24.72 33.16
N ASP A 267 -4.22 -25.32 32.83
CA ASP A 267 -4.28 -26.64 32.17
C ASP A 267 -4.34 -26.58 30.63
N ARG A 268 -4.60 -25.40 30.04
CA ARG A 268 -4.88 -25.23 28.60
C ARG A 268 -4.30 -23.94 28.08
N PHE A 269 -4.01 -23.88 26.78
CA PHE A 269 -3.65 -22.63 26.10
C PHE A 269 -4.79 -21.61 26.09
N ALA A 270 -4.44 -20.33 26.13
CA ALA A 270 -5.32 -19.24 25.75
C ALA A 270 -5.80 -19.46 24.31
N SER A 271 -7.02 -19.04 23.96
CA SER A 271 -7.52 -19.30 22.60
C SER A 271 -8.55 -18.31 22.09
N ALA A 272 -8.43 -17.96 20.81
CA ALA A 272 -9.43 -17.24 20.04
C ALA A 272 -10.00 -18.18 18.95
N SER A 273 -11.08 -17.80 18.26
CA SER A 273 -11.69 -18.64 17.21
C SER A 273 -12.46 -17.83 16.16
N ILE A 274 -12.49 -18.32 14.93
CA ILE A 274 -13.24 -17.75 13.80
C ILE A 274 -13.95 -18.86 13.00
N PRO A 275 -15.12 -18.62 12.38
CA PRO A 275 -15.76 -19.59 11.48
C PRO A 275 -14.90 -19.89 10.24
N VAL A 276 -15.02 -21.10 9.67
CA VAL A 276 -14.23 -21.50 8.47
C VAL A 276 -14.40 -20.52 7.32
N HIS A 277 -15.63 -20.12 7.00
CA HIS A 277 -15.94 -19.17 5.90
C HIS A 277 -15.42 -17.74 6.14
N ARG A 278 -14.84 -17.43 7.31
CA ARG A 278 -14.21 -16.13 7.60
C ARG A 278 -12.68 -16.16 7.51
N LEU A 279 -12.08 -17.32 7.20
CA LEU A 279 -10.62 -17.47 7.11
C LEU A 279 -9.95 -16.41 6.21
N PRO A 280 -10.38 -16.17 4.95
CA PRO A 280 -9.66 -15.24 4.06
C PRO A 280 -9.64 -13.81 4.61
N VAL A 281 -10.79 -13.33 5.10
CA VAL A 281 -10.94 -11.98 5.70
C VAL A 281 -10.02 -11.78 6.90
N HIS A 282 -9.84 -12.81 7.75
CA HIS A 282 -8.98 -12.73 8.93
C HIS A 282 -7.50 -12.98 8.61
N ALA A 283 -7.18 -13.86 7.65
CA ALA A 283 -5.82 -14.05 7.16
C ALA A 283 -5.29 -12.77 6.50
N LYS A 284 -6.05 -12.16 5.58
CA LYS A 284 -5.71 -10.89 4.92
C LYS A 284 -5.46 -9.75 5.93
N ARG A 285 -6.26 -9.67 7.01
CA ARG A 285 -6.03 -8.70 8.11
C ARG A 285 -4.74 -8.95 8.88
N LEU A 286 -4.40 -10.20 9.21
CA LEU A 286 -3.15 -10.53 9.92
C LEU A 286 -1.91 -10.30 9.05
N VAL A 287 -1.99 -10.63 7.76
CA VAL A 287 -0.92 -10.36 6.78
C VAL A 287 -0.73 -8.85 6.57
N ALA A 288 -1.82 -8.09 6.45
CA ALA A 288 -1.75 -6.63 6.35
C ALA A 288 -1.12 -5.97 7.60
N ALA A 289 -1.34 -6.54 8.79
CA ALA A 289 -0.67 -6.14 10.03
C ALA A 289 0.83 -6.56 10.10
N GLY A 290 1.36 -7.23 9.07
CA GLY A 290 2.78 -7.60 8.94
C GLY A 290 3.16 -8.97 9.51
N HIS A 291 2.20 -9.81 9.88
CA HIS A 291 2.48 -11.14 10.42
C HIS A 291 2.65 -12.20 9.32
N LYS A 292 3.55 -13.16 9.53
CA LYS A 292 3.55 -14.44 8.79
C LYS A 292 2.44 -15.32 9.36
N VAL A 293 1.61 -15.89 8.50
CA VAL A 293 0.36 -16.59 8.86
C VAL A 293 0.35 -17.97 8.23
N GLY A 294 0.25 -19.01 9.06
CA GLY A 294 0.17 -20.40 8.61
C GLY A 294 -1.21 -21.00 8.85
N VAL A 295 -1.84 -21.54 7.80
CA VAL A 295 -3.13 -22.23 7.90
C VAL A 295 -2.90 -23.73 7.98
N VAL A 296 -3.44 -24.33 9.05
CA VAL A 296 -3.25 -25.76 9.37
C VAL A 296 -4.59 -26.47 9.25
N ARG A 297 -4.80 -27.16 8.13
CA ARG A 297 -6.04 -27.90 7.82
C ARG A 297 -6.00 -29.36 8.28
N GLN A 298 -7.17 -29.97 8.37
CA GLN A 298 -7.36 -31.41 8.54
C GLN A 298 -7.17 -32.09 7.17
N ILE A 299 -6.37 -33.15 7.12
CA ILE A 299 -6.11 -33.91 5.87
C ILE A 299 -7.16 -35.01 5.66
N GLU A 300 -7.70 -35.50 6.77
CA GLU A 300 -8.60 -36.66 6.81
C GLU A 300 -10.05 -36.20 6.94
N THR A 301 -10.90 -36.69 6.04
CA THR A 301 -12.36 -36.54 6.10
C THR A 301 -12.99 -37.54 7.08
N ALA A 302 -14.29 -37.37 7.37
CA ALA A 302 -14.95 -38.08 8.46
C ALA A 302 -15.43 -39.49 8.09
N ALA A 303 -15.69 -39.81 6.82
CA ALA A 303 -16.00 -41.18 6.40
C ALA A 303 -14.72 -42.00 6.16
N LEU A 304 -13.76 -41.49 5.38
CA LEU A 304 -12.45 -42.14 5.17
C LEU A 304 -11.75 -42.47 6.50
N LYS A 305 -11.75 -41.56 7.48
CA LYS A 305 -11.15 -41.84 8.80
C LYS A 305 -11.87 -42.94 9.59
N LYS A 306 -13.17 -43.17 9.41
CA LYS A 306 -13.89 -44.29 10.06
C LYS A 306 -13.54 -45.63 9.44
N ALA A 307 -13.23 -45.65 8.14
CA ALA A 307 -12.85 -46.84 7.38
C ALA A 307 -11.38 -47.23 7.64
N GLY A 308 -10.47 -46.26 7.68
CA GLY A 308 -9.03 -46.49 7.82
C GLY A 308 -8.58 -46.95 9.22
N ASP A 309 -7.39 -47.57 9.27
CA ASP A 309 -6.79 -48.14 10.49
C ASP A 309 -6.65 -47.15 11.64
N ASN A 310 -6.50 -45.85 11.34
CA ASN A 310 -6.27 -44.81 12.31
C ASN A 310 -7.56 -44.22 12.93
N ARG A 311 -8.74 -44.83 12.71
CA ARG A 311 -10.05 -44.40 13.25
C ARG A 311 -10.11 -43.97 14.72
N ASN A 312 -9.26 -44.55 15.57
CA ASN A 312 -9.20 -44.25 17.01
C ASN A 312 -8.25 -43.08 17.37
N THR A 313 -7.57 -42.47 16.40
CA THR A 313 -6.62 -41.37 16.61
C THR A 313 -7.29 -40.00 16.38
N PRO A 314 -6.68 -38.90 16.87
CA PRO A 314 -7.09 -37.56 16.45
C PRO A 314 -6.94 -37.39 14.93
N PHE A 315 -7.76 -36.52 14.32
CA PHE A 315 -7.55 -36.11 12.93
C PHE A 315 -6.14 -35.58 12.70
N VAL A 316 -5.47 -36.06 11.65
CA VAL A 316 -4.14 -35.59 11.25
C VAL A 316 -4.25 -34.20 10.62
N ARG A 317 -3.29 -33.34 10.96
CA ARG A 317 -3.17 -31.96 10.49
C ARG A 317 -1.78 -31.69 9.95
N LYS A 318 -1.68 -30.82 8.95
CA LYS A 318 -0.44 -30.22 8.46
C LYS A 318 -0.69 -28.75 8.15
N LEU A 319 0.38 -27.95 8.17
CA LEU A 319 0.41 -26.67 7.49
C LEU A 319 0.13 -26.91 6.00
N THR A 320 -0.87 -26.25 5.43
CA THR A 320 -1.25 -26.38 4.00
C THR A 320 -1.03 -25.11 3.21
N ASN A 321 -1.12 -23.95 3.86
CA ASN A 321 -0.91 -22.65 3.24
C ASN A 321 -0.10 -21.80 4.22
N LEU A 322 0.85 -21.03 3.68
CA LEU A 322 1.65 -20.07 4.41
C LEU A 322 1.54 -18.73 3.68
N TYR A 323 1.48 -17.62 4.41
CA TYR A 323 1.33 -16.29 3.82
C TYR A 323 2.15 -15.25 4.58
N THR A 324 2.82 -14.40 3.81
CA THR A 324 3.41 -13.12 4.20
C THR A 324 2.92 -12.02 3.26
N LYS A 325 3.46 -10.80 3.39
CA LYS A 325 2.96 -9.62 2.69
C LYS A 325 3.26 -9.65 1.19
N GLY A 326 4.41 -10.22 0.81
CA GLY A 326 4.79 -10.50 -0.57
C GLY A 326 4.16 -11.77 -1.15
N THR A 327 3.86 -12.78 -0.33
CA THR A 327 3.39 -14.11 -0.78
C THR A 327 1.88 -14.32 -0.71
N TYR A 328 1.11 -13.41 -0.11
CA TYR A 328 -0.36 -13.52 -0.06
C TYR A 328 -0.99 -13.33 -1.44
N ILE A 329 -1.48 -14.44 -2.00
CA ILE A 329 -2.27 -14.51 -3.23
C ILE A 329 -3.71 -14.85 -2.83
N ASP A 330 -4.64 -13.95 -3.12
CA ASP A 330 -5.99 -13.96 -2.54
C ASP A 330 -6.89 -15.05 -3.15
N GLU A 331 -7.13 -16.13 -2.41
CA GLU A 331 -7.90 -17.32 -2.86
C GLU A 331 -9.39 -17.02 -3.17
N ASN A 332 -9.95 -15.92 -2.67
CA ASN A 332 -11.37 -15.59 -2.85
C ASN A 332 -11.67 -14.75 -4.11
N GLY A 333 -10.66 -14.17 -4.75
CA GLY A 333 -10.88 -13.23 -5.84
C GLY A 333 -11.59 -11.94 -5.40
N GLU A 334 -11.58 -11.59 -4.11
CA GLU A 334 -12.22 -10.37 -3.61
C GLU A 334 -11.44 -9.15 -4.12
N LEU A 335 -11.96 -8.57 -5.20
CA LEU A 335 -11.52 -7.32 -5.81
C LEU A 335 -11.14 -6.32 -4.72
N ASP A 336 -9.84 -6.03 -4.58
CA ASP A 336 -9.35 -5.04 -3.60
C ASP A 336 -10.21 -3.78 -3.72
N GLN A 337 -10.99 -3.50 -2.66
CA GLN A 337 -11.87 -2.35 -2.61
C GLN A 337 -11.01 -1.12 -2.32
N SER A 338 -11.12 -0.12 -3.20
CA SER A 338 -10.34 1.13 -3.19
C SER A 338 -10.76 2.07 -2.05
N GLY A 339 -10.58 1.62 -0.81
CA GLY A 339 -10.93 2.33 0.42
C GLY A 339 -9.96 2.08 1.60
N GLY A 340 -8.82 1.44 1.36
CA GLY A 340 -7.75 1.26 2.35
C GLY A 340 -6.48 2.01 1.95
N SER A 341 -5.96 2.85 2.84
CA SER A 341 -4.78 3.73 2.60
C SER A 341 -3.42 2.99 2.55
N GLY A 342 -3.40 1.68 2.81
CA GLY A 342 -2.17 0.87 2.88
C GLY A 342 -1.63 0.40 1.53
N ALA A 343 -0.55 -0.39 1.58
CA ALA A 343 -0.02 -1.06 0.39
C ALA A 343 -1.02 -2.11 -0.14
N PRO A 344 -1.15 -2.28 -1.48
CA PRO A 344 -1.88 -3.43 -2.01
C PRO A 344 -1.16 -4.73 -1.62
N SER A 345 -1.91 -5.71 -1.08
CA SER A 345 -1.37 -7.04 -0.78
C SER A 345 -0.84 -7.72 -2.04
N GLY A 346 0.33 -8.37 -1.94
CA GLY A 346 1.07 -8.88 -3.10
C GLY A 346 1.91 -7.81 -3.81
N GLY A 347 2.72 -7.07 -3.04
CA GLY A 347 3.77 -6.19 -3.56
C GLY A 347 5.07 -6.95 -3.88
N TYR A 348 6.16 -6.23 -4.13
CA TYR A 348 7.46 -6.87 -4.36
C TYR A 348 8.06 -7.46 -3.07
N LEU A 349 8.58 -8.68 -3.20
CA LEU A 349 9.52 -9.33 -2.30
C LEU A 349 10.94 -9.13 -2.88
N LEU A 350 11.84 -8.48 -2.15
CA LEU A 350 13.19 -8.17 -2.60
C LEU A 350 14.23 -9.00 -1.85
N CYS A 351 14.99 -9.82 -2.57
CA CYS A 351 16.18 -10.47 -2.06
C CYS A 351 17.43 -9.63 -2.39
N ILE A 352 18.30 -9.46 -1.40
CA ILE A 352 19.53 -8.64 -1.49
C ILE A 352 20.72 -9.37 -0.86
N THR A 353 21.85 -9.36 -1.55
CA THR A 353 23.15 -9.76 -0.99
C THR A 353 24.19 -8.68 -1.27
N GLU A 354 25.13 -8.54 -0.34
CA GLU A 354 26.20 -7.56 -0.38
C GLU A 354 27.55 -8.28 -0.32
N SER A 355 28.52 -7.73 -1.02
CA SER A 355 29.93 -8.15 -1.03
C SER A 355 30.80 -6.90 -0.86
N LYS A 356 31.74 -6.93 0.08
CA LYS A 356 32.63 -5.78 0.31
C LYS A 356 33.60 -5.63 -0.86
N ALA A 357 33.57 -4.47 -1.52
CA ALA A 357 34.53 -4.12 -2.56
C ALA A 357 35.76 -3.43 -1.94
N LYS A 358 36.58 -2.77 -2.77
CA LYS A 358 37.80 -2.09 -2.30
C LYS A 358 37.48 -0.74 -1.67
N GLY A 359 38.02 -0.49 -0.48
CA GLY A 359 37.96 0.80 0.21
C GLY A 359 37.66 0.68 1.71
N TRP A 360 37.96 1.72 2.48
CA TRP A 360 37.67 1.83 3.91
C TRP A 360 37.17 3.24 4.25
N GLY A 361 36.26 3.37 5.22
CA GLY A 361 35.75 4.67 5.64
C GLY A 361 34.85 5.32 4.59
N THR A 362 35.10 6.57 4.23
CA THR A 362 34.35 7.31 3.20
C THR A 362 34.43 6.67 1.82
N ASP A 363 35.49 5.91 1.55
CA ASP A 363 35.76 5.28 0.28
C ASP A 363 35.22 3.83 0.23
N GLU A 364 34.41 3.43 1.24
CA GLU A 364 33.81 2.09 1.32
C GLU A 364 32.81 1.84 0.17
N LYS A 365 33.31 1.18 -0.88
CA LYS A 365 32.50 0.58 -1.93
C LYS A 365 32.00 -0.81 -1.55
N VAL A 366 30.83 -1.17 -2.07
CA VAL A 366 30.25 -2.51 -2.01
C VAL A 366 29.67 -2.92 -3.35
N ASP A 367 29.75 -4.21 -3.68
CA ASP A 367 29.06 -4.83 -4.81
C ASP A 367 27.75 -5.45 -4.32
N VAL A 368 26.65 -5.17 -5.01
CA VAL A 368 25.29 -5.45 -4.53
C VAL A 368 24.48 -6.15 -5.61
N GLY A 369 24.07 -7.38 -5.33
CA GLY A 369 23.14 -8.14 -6.18
C GLY A 369 21.74 -8.13 -5.60
N ILE A 370 20.75 -7.80 -6.43
CA ILE A 370 19.34 -7.83 -6.06
C ILE A 370 18.49 -8.67 -7.02
N ILE A 371 17.43 -9.28 -6.48
CA ILE A 371 16.30 -9.78 -7.26
C ILE A 371 14.99 -9.46 -6.54
N ALA A 372 14.08 -8.78 -7.23
CA ALA A 372 12.74 -8.46 -6.76
C ALA A 372 11.72 -9.27 -7.54
N VAL A 373 10.79 -9.90 -6.82
CA VAL A 373 9.75 -10.76 -7.39
C VAL A 373 8.40 -10.27 -6.90
N GLN A 374 7.40 -10.22 -7.79
CA GLN A 374 6.02 -9.94 -7.42
C GLN A 374 5.12 -11.16 -7.68
N PRO A 375 4.92 -12.06 -6.70
CA PRO A 375 4.13 -13.28 -6.85
C PRO A 375 2.69 -13.07 -7.35
N ALA A 376 2.13 -11.87 -7.16
CA ALA A 376 0.79 -11.51 -7.61
C ALA A 376 0.69 -11.05 -9.09
N THR A 377 1.80 -10.89 -9.82
CA THR A 377 1.79 -10.48 -11.24
C THR A 377 2.74 -11.30 -12.13
N GLY A 378 3.74 -11.96 -11.56
CA GLY A 378 4.79 -12.65 -12.32
C GLY A 378 5.96 -11.75 -12.74
N ASP A 379 6.00 -10.48 -12.32
CA ASP A 379 7.14 -9.59 -12.58
C ASP A 379 8.39 -10.06 -11.80
N ILE A 380 9.53 -10.18 -12.49
CA ILE A 380 10.84 -10.48 -11.92
C ILE A 380 11.83 -9.41 -12.38
N ILE A 381 12.43 -8.69 -11.43
CA ILE A 381 13.41 -7.62 -11.69
C ILE A 381 14.72 -8.02 -11.03
N TYR A 382 15.85 -7.91 -11.72
CA TYR A 382 17.18 -8.17 -11.13
C TYR A 382 18.16 -7.05 -11.45
N ASP A 383 19.22 -6.92 -10.64
CA ASP A 383 20.33 -6.01 -10.93
C ASP A 383 21.62 -6.38 -10.21
N ASN A 384 22.77 -5.94 -10.73
CA ASN A 384 24.03 -5.90 -9.99
C ASN A 384 24.77 -4.58 -10.22
N PHE A 385 25.27 -3.97 -9.14
CA PHE A 385 25.91 -2.66 -9.18
C PHE A 385 26.90 -2.46 -8.03
N GLU A 386 27.94 -1.64 -8.25
CA GLU A 386 28.72 -1.06 -7.16
C GLU A 386 27.95 0.12 -6.54
N ASP A 387 27.98 0.26 -5.22
CA ASP A 387 27.50 1.43 -4.49
C ASP A 387 28.57 1.98 -3.54
N GLY A 388 28.56 3.30 -3.32
CA GLY A 388 29.49 4.00 -2.43
C GLY A 388 28.96 4.13 -0.99
N PHE A 389 29.72 4.79 -0.12
CA PHE A 389 29.42 4.93 1.32
C PHE A 389 27.98 5.41 1.63
N MET A 390 27.41 6.27 0.78
CA MET A 390 26.06 6.83 0.98
C MET A 390 24.90 5.91 0.54
N ARG A 391 25.18 4.76 -0.09
CA ARG A 391 24.20 3.74 -0.51
C ARG A 391 23.06 4.27 -1.42
N SER A 392 23.38 5.20 -2.30
CA SER A 392 22.40 5.91 -3.15
C SER A 392 21.87 5.08 -4.33
N GLU A 393 22.63 4.08 -4.79
CA GLU A 393 22.18 3.17 -5.84
C GLU A 393 21.20 2.13 -5.29
N ILE A 394 21.44 1.64 -4.06
CA ILE A 394 20.47 0.84 -3.29
C ILE A 394 19.22 1.66 -3.05
N GLU A 395 19.34 2.86 -2.46
CA GLU A 395 18.20 3.74 -2.14
C GLU A 395 17.29 3.97 -3.36
N THR A 396 17.88 4.32 -4.51
CA THR A 396 17.15 4.55 -5.76
C THR A 396 16.35 3.33 -6.19
N ARG A 397 16.93 2.14 -6.11
CA ARG A 397 16.24 0.87 -6.44
C ARG A 397 15.14 0.53 -5.44
N LEU A 398 15.38 0.74 -4.14
CA LEU A 398 14.36 0.53 -3.10
C LEU A 398 13.16 1.45 -3.29
N LEU A 399 13.37 2.70 -3.70
CA LEU A 399 12.28 3.67 -3.95
C LEU A 399 11.49 3.34 -5.23
N HIS A 400 12.15 2.86 -6.30
CA HIS A 400 11.47 2.44 -7.54
C HIS A 400 10.76 1.08 -7.45
N ILE A 401 11.25 0.15 -6.62
CA ILE A 401 10.68 -1.19 -6.42
C ILE A 401 9.62 -1.18 -5.30
N SER A 402 9.83 -0.35 -4.25
CA SER A 402 8.99 -0.22 -3.05
C SER A 402 8.62 -1.58 -2.44
N PRO A 403 9.61 -2.38 -2.01
CA PRO A 403 9.40 -3.74 -1.55
C PRO A 403 8.64 -3.79 -0.22
N CYS A 404 7.61 -4.64 -0.16
CA CYS A 404 6.82 -4.90 1.03
C CYS A 404 7.47 -5.94 1.96
N GLU A 405 8.51 -6.64 1.48
CA GLU A 405 9.21 -7.70 2.19
C GLU A 405 10.65 -7.82 1.68
N PHE A 406 11.60 -8.01 2.59
CA PHE A 406 13.03 -8.12 2.32
C PHE A 406 13.57 -9.50 2.73
N LEU A 407 14.35 -10.13 1.87
CA LEU A 407 15.10 -11.36 2.12
C LEU A 407 16.61 -11.04 2.05
N ILE A 408 17.25 -10.89 3.20
CA ILE A 408 18.66 -10.49 3.28
C ILE A 408 19.54 -11.75 3.31
N VAL A 409 20.46 -11.90 2.35
CA VAL A 409 21.36 -13.04 2.26
C VAL A 409 22.76 -12.65 2.73
N GLY A 410 23.09 -13.05 3.96
CA GLY A 410 24.34 -12.74 4.65
C GLY A 410 24.28 -11.56 5.60
N GLU A 411 25.46 -11.07 5.99
CA GLU A 411 25.60 -9.85 6.77
C GLU A 411 25.72 -8.64 5.83
N LEU A 412 24.90 -7.61 6.09
CA LEU A 412 24.99 -6.32 5.42
C LEU A 412 25.99 -5.41 6.14
N THR A 413 26.54 -4.44 5.43
CA THR A 413 27.34 -3.37 6.01
C THR A 413 26.49 -2.43 6.86
N LYS A 414 27.11 -1.70 7.80
CA LYS A 414 26.38 -0.80 8.72
C LYS A 414 25.64 0.34 8.02
N GLY A 415 26.05 0.74 6.81
CA GLY A 415 25.31 1.69 5.98
C GLY A 415 24.06 1.06 5.38
N THR A 416 24.23 -0.06 4.66
CA THR A 416 23.14 -0.78 4.00
C THR A 416 22.09 -1.28 4.99
N ASP A 417 22.49 -1.82 6.14
CA ASP A 417 21.56 -2.30 7.15
C ASP A 417 20.73 -1.17 7.78
N LYS A 418 21.34 0.01 8.01
CA LYS A 418 20.62 1.22 8.44
C LYS A 418 19.60 1.69 7.40
N LEU A 419 19.97 1.70 6.11
CA LEU A 419 19.08 2.10 5.02
C LEU A 419 17.86 1.17 4.92
N VAL A 420 18.09 -0.15 4.96
CA VAL A 420 17.01 -1.14 4.97
C VAL A 420 16.14 -1.04 6.24
N GLN A 421 16.74 -0.81 7.42
CA GLN A 421 15.97 -0.58 8.66
C GLN A 421 15.15 0.72 8.61
N HIS A 422 15.66 1.79 8.02
CA HIS A 422 14.93 3.05 7.87
C HIS A 422 13.73 2.89 6.94
N LEU A 423 13.93 2.32 5.74
CA LEU A 423 12.87 2.16 4.75
C LEU A 423 11.85 1.09 5.17
N SER A 424 12.26 -0.02 5.79
CA SER A 424 11.29 -1.01 6.32
C SER A 424 10.56 -0.56 7.59
N GLY A 425 11.21 0.29 8.41
CA GLY A 425 10.72 0.70 9.72
C GLY A 425 9.78 1.90 9.71
N THR A 426 9.96 2.84 8.79
CA THR A 426 9.21 4.11 8.72
C THR A 426 8.00 4.01 7.78
N SER A 427 6.90 4.71 8.10
CA SER A 427 5.73 4.84 7.21
C SER A 427 5.97 5.79 6.02
N THR A 428 7.22 5.93 5.56
CA THR A 428 7.64 6.79 4.43
C THR A 428 8.02 5.98 3.18
N ASN A 429 7.85 4.65 3.18
CA ASN A 429 7.71 3.94 1.90
C ASN A 429 6.56 4.58 1.11
N VAL A 430 6.63 4.52 -0.23
CA VAL A 430 5.64 5.10 -1.16
C VAL A 430 4.20 4.64 -0.88
N PHE A 431 4.01 3.53 -0.13
CA PHE A 431 2.70 3.01 0.26
C PHE A 431 2.26 3.32 1.71
N GLY A 432 3.09 3.96 2.54
CA GLY A 432 2.73 4.39 3.90
C GLY A 432 2.85 3.32 5.00
N ASP A 433 3.56 2.23 4.73
CA ASP A 433 3.36 0.95 5.42
C ASP A 433 4.68 0.19 5.64
N ARG A 434 4.75 -0.62 6.70
CA ARG A 434 5.97 -1.30 7.17
C ARG A 434 6.27 -2.54 6.31
N SER A 435 7.56 -2.79 6.07
CA SER A 435 8.01 -3.98 5.32
C SER A 435 8.54 -5.06 6.26
N ARG A 436 8.24 -6.34 5.97
CA ARG A 436 8.85 -7.47 6.71
C ARG A 436 10.32 -7.61 6.30
N VAL A 437 11.18 -8.04 7.23
CA VAL A 437 12.59 -8.33 6.97
C VAL A 437 12.91 -9.72 7.51
N GLU A 438 13.46 -10.56 6.64
CA GLU A 438 13.92 -11.92 6.93
C GLU A 438 15.40 -12.04 6.56
N ARG A 439 16.17 -12.88 7.26
CA ARG A 439 17.61 -13.05 7.05
C ARG A 439 18.01 -14.51 6.88
N VAL A 440 18.83 -14.78 5.87
CA VAL A 440 19.40 -16.09 5.55
C VAL A 440 20.92 -16.04 5.72
N PRO A 441 21.55 -17.00 6.44
CA PRO A 441 23.00 -17.02 6.60
C PRO A 441 23.71 -17.36 5.28
N LYS A 442 24.75 -16.58 4.93
CA LYS A 442 25.56 -16.76 3.71
C LYS A 442 26.76 -17.68 4.03
N SER A 443 26.73 -18.92 3.52
CA SER A 443 27.85 -19.86 3.65
C SER A 443 29.04 -19.39 2.77
N LYS A 444 30.27 -19.84 3.08
CA LYS A 444 31.46 -19.54 2.23
C LYS A 444 31.38 -20.20 0.85
N THR A 445 30.59 -21.26 0.73
CA THR A 445 30.36 -22.06 -0.48
C THR A 445 29.09 -21.63 -1.24
N MET A 446 28.34 -20.65 -0.73
CA MET A 446 27.01 -20.28 -1.22
C MET A 446 26.97 -19.91 -2.71
N ALA A 447 28.04 -19.35 -3.26
CA ALA A 447 28.12 -19.05 -4.69
C ALA A 447 28.03 -20.32 -5.56
N ALA A 448 28.82 -21.35 -5.24
CA ALA A 448 28.83 -22.63 -5.94
C ALA A 448 27.56 -23.45 -5.65
N GLU A 449 27.09 -23.43 -4.39
CA GLU A 449 25.81 -24.04 -3.99
C GLU A 449 24.63 -23.41 -4.75
N ALA A 450 24.61 -22.08 -4.88
CA ALA A 450 23.56 -21.36 -5.61
C ALA A 450 23.61 -21.65 -7.11
N TYR A 451 24.78 -21.62 -7.74
CA TYR A 451 24.93 -21.95 -9.16
C TYR A 451 24.48 -23.38 -9.46
N SER A 452 24.89 -24.35 -8.62
CA SER A 452 24.46 -25.75 -8.74
C SER A 452 22.96 -25.91 -8.52
N HIS A 453 22.37 -25.24 -7.53
CA HIS A 453 20.95 -25.31 -7.22
C HIS A 453 20.08 -24.71 -8.35
N VAL A 454 20.44 -23.53 -8.83
CA VAL A 454 19.75 -22.86 -9.95
C VAL A 454 19.89 -23.68 -11.24
N THR A 455 21.08 -24.23 -11.52
CA THR A 455 21.28 -25.11 -12.68
C THR A 455 20.43 -26.38 -12.56
N GLN A 456 20.38 -27.01 -11.39
CA GLN A 456 19.54 -28.19 -11.19
C GLN A 456 18.05 -27.86 -11.36
N PHE A 457 17.57 -26.77 -10.75
CA PHE A 457 16.17 -26.33 -10.82
C PHE A 457 15.67 -26.26 -12.28
N TYR A 458 16.44 -25.62 -13.18
CA TYR A 458 16.10 -25.53 -14.60
C TYR A 458 16.43 -26.81 -15.40
N ALA A 459 17.49 -27.54 -15.05
CA ALA A 459 17.88 -28.77 -15.76
C ALA A 459 16.94 -29.95 -15.50
N ASP A 460 16.28 -30.01 -14.33
CA ASP A 460 15.23 -31.00 -14.07
C ASP A 460 13.96 -30.68 -14.91
N LYS A 461 13.60 -29.40 -15.08
CA LYS A 461 12.49 -28.98 -15.97
C LYS A 461 12.71 -29.27 -17.46
N LEU A 462 13.95 -29.21 -17.92
CA LEU A 462 14.33 -29.59 -19.30
C LEU A 462 14.12 -31.09 -19.60
N LYS A 463 13.97 -31.95 -18.58
CA LYS A 463 13.65 -33.37 -18.75
C LYS A 463 12.14 -33.59 -18.90
N ASP A 464 11.34 -32.83 -18.16
CA ASP A 464 9.88 -32.86 -18.25
C ASP A 464 9.39 -32.29 -19.61
N ASN A 465 9.93 -31.13 -20.01
CA ASN A 465 9.53 -30.41 -21.22
C ASN A 465 10.51 -30.61 -22.39
N ALA A 466 10.69 -31.86 -22.83
CA ALA A 466 11.67 -32.28 -23.84
C ALA A 466 11.39 -31.82 -25.31
N ARG A 467 10.83 -30.62 -25.52
CA ARG A 467 10.55 -30.02 -26.83
C ARG A 467 10.88 -28.52 -26.95
N ASP A 468 11.21 -27.86 -25.86
CA ASP A 468 11.31 -26.39 -25.81
C ASP A 468 12.73 -25.88 -26.08
N GLU A 469 13.01 -25.43 -27.31
CA GLU A 469 14.22 -24.65 -27.64
C GLU A 469 14.33 -23.37 -26.79
N THR A 470 13.16 -22.81 -26.44
CA THR A 470 12.98 -21.77 -25.42
C THR A 470 13.67 -22.14 -24.11
N ALA A 471 13.38 -23.30 -23.51
CA ALA A 471 13.94 -23.70 -22.21
C ALA A 471 15.48 -23.74 -22.22
N ALA A 472 16.09 -24.16 -23.34
CA ALA A 472 17.55 -24.13 -23.51
C ALA A 472 18.10 -22.70 -23.58
N ALA A 473 17.46 -21.81 -24.36
CA ALA A 473 17.84 -20.39 -24.45
C ALA A 473 17.59 -19.62 -23.14
N LEU A 474 16.67 -20.09 -22.29
CA LEU A 474 16.36 -19.50 -21.00
C LEU A 474 17.35 -19.96 -19.92
N LEU A 475 17.78 -21.23 -19.94
CA LEU A 475 18.91 -21.70 -19.15
C LEU A 475 20.18 -20.90 -19.48
N ASP A 476 20.50 -20.70 -20.76
CA ASP A 476 21.64 -19.89 -21.21
C ASP A 476 21.60 -18.44 -20.67
N LYS A 477 20.41 -17.81 -20.60
CA LYS A 477 20.24 -16.49 -19.96
C LYS A 477 20.49 -16.53 -18.46
N VAL A 478 19.97 -17.53 -17.75
CA VAL A 478 20.13 -17.66 -16.29
C VAL A 478 21.58 -17.95 -15.91
N LEU A 479 22.28 -18.79 -16.68
CA LEU A 479 23.71 -19.10 -16.48
C LEU A 479 24.64 -17.90 -16.75
N LYS A 480 24.13 -16.82 -17.36
CA LYS A 480 24.84 -15.55 -17.61
C LYS A 480 24.53 -14.46 -16.56
N LEU A 481 23.74 -14.76 -15.53
CA LEU A 481 23.50 -13.82 -14.43
C LEU A 481 24.76 -13.63 -13.55
N PRO A 482 24.97 -12.44 -12.96
CA PRO A 482 26.03 -12.23 -11.98
C PRO A 482 25.98 -13.20 -10.78
N GLU A 483 27.12 -13.48 -10.17
CA GLU A 483 27.23 -14.39 -9.00
C GLU A 483 26.32 -13.95 -7.85
N SER A 484 26.35 -12.66 -7.51
CA SER A 484 25.52 -12.01 -6.49
C SER A 484 24.02 -12.17 -6.76
N VAL A 485 23.57 -11.99 -8.01
CA VAL A 485 22.19 -12.20 -8.45
C VAL A 485 21.82 -13.69 -8.39
N THR A 486 22.74 -14.58 -8.72
CA THR A 486 22.55 -16.04 -8.66
C THR A 486 22.39 -16.53 -7.22
N ILE A 487 23.17 -15.98 -6.28
CA ILE A 487 23.01 -16.20 -4.84
C ILE A 487 21.61 -15.74 -4.39
N CYS A 488 21.19 -14.54 -4.78
CA CYS A 488 19.87 -14.01 -4.44
C CYS A 488 18.72 -14.82 -5.05
N LEU A 489 18.86 -15.30 -6.30
CA LEU A 489 17.90 -16.17 -6.99
C LEU A 489 17.75 -17.51 -6.27
N SER A 490 18.86 -18.19 -5.94
CA SER A 490 18.82 -19.45 -5.18
C SER A 490 18.16 -19.30 -3.81
N ALA A 491 18.47 -18.23 -3.08
CA ALA A 491 17.83 -17.94 -1.80
C ALA A 491 16.32 -17.65 -1.97
N MET A 492 15.93 -16.96 -3.05
CA MET A 492 14.52 -16.65 -3.34
C MET A 492 13.72 -17.89 -3.76
N ILE A 493 14.32 -18.81 -4.53
CA ILE A 493 13.71 -20.13 -4.86
C ILE A 493 13.44 -20.90 -3.56
N ASN A 494 14.45 -21.05 -2.70
CA ASN A 494 14.32 -21.74 -1.41
C ASN A 494 13.26 -21.09 -0.50
N HIS A 495 13.19 -19.76 -0.47
CA HIS A 495 12.18 -19.05 0.32
C HIS A 495 10.77 -19.26 -0.25
N LEU A 496 10.55 -19.03 -1.55
CA LEU A 496 9.23 -19.19 -2.18
C LEU A 496 8.72 -20.64 -2.19
N GLN A 497 9.60 -21.63 -2.11
CA GLN A 497 9.24 -23.04 -1.92
C GLN A 497 8.53 -23.32 -0.57
N GLU A 498 8.77 -22.55 0.50
CA GLU A 498 8.00 -22.68 1.76
C GLU A 498 6.51 -22.30 1.57
N TYR A 499 6.18 -21.57 0.50
CA TYR A 499 4.84 -21.05 0.19
C TYR A 499 4.17 -21.74 -1.02
N GLY A 500 4.89 -22.63 -1.71
CA GLY A 500 4.47 -23.23 -2.98
C GLY A 500 4.30 -22.19 -4.09
N LEU A 501 5.32 -21.34 -4.27
CA LEU A 501 5.35 -20.22 -5.23
C LEU A 501 6.63 -20.19 -6.09
N GLU A 502 7.52 -21.17 -5.95
CA GLU A 502 8.80 -21.25 -6.66
C GLU A 502 8.64 -21.28 -8.20
N HIS A 503 7.51 -21.78 -8.69
CA HIS A 503 7.15 -21.84 -10.11
C HIS A 503 7.12 -20.47 -10.82
N ILE A 504 7.08 -19.35 -10.09
CA ILE A 504 7.26 -18.03 -10.72
C ILE A 504 8.57 -17.94 -11.53
N PHE A 505 9.61 -18.68 -11.13
CA PHE A 505 10.88 -18.70 -11.84
C PHE A 505 10.86 -19.51 -13.14
N ASP A 506 9.83 -20.32 -13.38
CA ASP A 506 9.59 -20.96 -14.67
C ASP A 506 9.11 -19.90 -15.72
N LEU A 507 8.48 -18.79 -15.27
CA LEU A 507 7.99 -17.67 -16.10
C LEU A 507 9.10 -16.70 -16.56
N THR A 508 10.23 -17.27 -16.97
CA THR A 508 11.50 -16.62 -17.32
C THR A 508 11.43 -15.50 -18.36
N LYS A 509 10.39 -15.42 -19.21
CA LYS A 509 10.15 -14.30 -20.15
C LYS A 509 10.11 -12.94 -19.45
N TYR A 510 9.71 -12.91 -18.17
CA TYR A 510 9.50 -11.66 -17.41
C TYR A 510 10.70 -11.23 -16.54
N PHE A 511 11.87 -11.86 -16.68
CA PHE A 511 13.13 -11.40 -16.07
C PHE A 511 13.62 -10.10 -16.72
N GLN A 512 13.47 -8.97 -16.01
CA GLN A 512 13.84 -7.63 -16.47
C GLN A 512 15.07 -7.11 -15.69
N SER A 513 16.14 -6.74 -16.40
CA SER A 513 17.30 -6.06 -15.79
C SER A 513 16.99 -4.61 -15.46
N PHE A 514 17.26 -4.18 -14.23
CA PHE A 514 17.01 -2.80 -13.79
C PHE A 514 18.02 -1.81 -14.38
N SER A 515 19.32 -2.14 -14.48
CA SER A 515 20.37 -1.24 -14.98
C SER A 515 20.35 -1.00 -16.51
N THR A 516 19.33 -1.48 -17.23
CA THR A 516 19.14 -1.10 -18.64
C THR A 516 18.75 0.39 -18.68
N ARG A 517 19.63 1.27 -19.18
CA ARG A 517 19.38 2.72 -19.30
C ARG A 517 18.38 3.10 -20.42
N SER A 518 17.26 2.38 -20.50
CA SER A 518 16.11 2.68 -21.37
C SER A 518 15.13 3.70 -20.76
N HIS A 519 15.32 4.05 -19.48
CA HIS A 519 14.42 4.90 -18.71
C HIS A 519 15.13 6.06 -18.00
N MET A 520 14.43 7.19 -17.90
CA MET A 520 14.85 8.38 -17.17
C MET A 520 15.02 8.07 -15.68
N LEU A 521 16.12 8.53 -15.08
CA LEU A 521 16.39 8.36 -13.66
C LEU A 521 15.61 9.40 -12.84
N ILE A 522 14.68 8.94 -12.01
CA ILE A 522 13.89 9.78 -11.11
C ILE A 522 13.92 9.17 -9.70
N ASN A 523 14.88 9.61 -8.90
CA ASN A 523 15.00 9.18 -7.51
C ASN A 523 13.73 9.49 -6.68
N GLY A 524 13.50 8.76 -5.57
CA GLY A 524 12.27 8.90 -4.80
C GLY A 524 12.08 10.28 -4.16
N THR A 525 13.15 10.98 -3.78
CA THR A 525 13.06 12.39 -3.36
C THR A 525 12.48 13.29 -4.46
N THR A 526 12.79 13.04 -5.74
CA THR A 526 12.15 13.72 -6.88
C THR A 526 10.70 13.24 -7.09
N LEU A 527 10.40 11.94 -6.97
CA LEU A 527 9.03 11.42 -7.12
C LEU A 527 8.07 12.01 -6.06
N GLU A 528 8.57 12.26 -4.85
CA GLU A 528 7.83 12.90 -3.77
C GLU A 528 7.77 14.43 -3.92
N SER A 529 8.87 15.09 -4.32
CA SER A 529 8.90 16.56 -4.48
C SER A 529 7.98 17.07 -5.59
N LEU A 530 7.81 16.27 -6.65
CA LEU A 530 6.93 16.52 -7.79
C LEU A 530 5.53 15.89 -7.61
N GLU A 531 5.26 15.25 -6.47
CA GLU A 531 3.95 14.67 -6.12
C GLU A 531 3.45 13.67 -7.20
N VAL A 532 4.35 12.81 -7.69
CA VAL A 532 4.12 11.96 -8.87
C VAL A 532 3.07 10.87 -8.62
N TYR A 533 3.10 10.24 -7.45
CA TYR A 533 2.17 9.15 -7.08
C TYR A 533 1.22 9.50 -5.94
N ARG A 534 1.62 10.39 -5.03
CA ARG A 534 0.87 10.82 -3.85
C ARG A 534 1.17 12.27 -3.57
N ASN A 535 0.22 13.00 -3.00
CA ASN A 535 0.45 14.37 -2.56
C ASN A 535 1.18 14.43 -1.20
N SER A 536 1.68 15.61 -0.87
CA SER A 536 2.44 15.91 0.36
C SER A 536 1.58 16.30 1.57
N THR A 537 0.25 16.40 1.40
CA THR A 537 -0.68 16.97 2.39
C THR A 537 -1.50 15.91 3.17
N ASP A 538 -2.06 14.90 2.49
CA ASP A 538 -2.79 13.79 3.11
C ASP A 538 -2.27 12.41 2.67
N HIS A 539 -1.23 12.38 1.84
CA HIS A 539 -0.62 11.18 1.25
C HIS A 539 -1.58 10.28 0.45
N SER A 540 -2.73 10.80 0.04
CA SER A 540 -3.59 10.12 -0.94
C SER A 540 -3.04 10.29 -2.36
N GLU A 541 -3.52 9.43 -3.27
CA GLU A 541 -3.17 9.49 -4.68
C GLU A 541 -3.90 10.64 -5.41
N LYS A 542 -4.98 11.19 -4.83
CA LYS A 542 -5.70 12.34 -5.39
C LYS A 542 -4.81 13.59 -5.32
N GLY A 543 -4.77 14.39 -6.38
CA GLY A 543 -3.84 15.53 -6.46
C GLY A 543 -2.38 15.10 -6.68
N SER A 544 -2.15 13.90 -7.22
CA SER A 544 -0.85 13.50 -7.79
C SER A 544 -0.85 13.60 -9.32
N LEU A 545 0.34 13.54 -9.94
CA LEU A 545 0.43 13.41 -11.40
C LEU A 545 -0.25 12.12 -11.89
N PHE A 546 -0.03 10.99 -11.22
CA PHE A 546 -0.62 9.72 -11.62
C PHE A 546 -2.15 9.78 -11.66
N TRP A 547 -2.80 10.43 -10.67
CA TRP A 547 -4.26 10.64 -10.67
C TRP A 547 -4.75 11.59 -11.78
N ALA A 548 -3.97 12.62 -12.13
CA ALA A 548 -4.27 13.46 -13.29
C ALA A 548 -4.28 12.64 -14.59
N LEU A 549 -3.33 11.72 -14.76
CA LEU A 549 -3.17 10.91 -15.97
C LEU A 549 -4.07 9.67 -16.03
N ASP A 550 -4.44 9.08 -14.89
CA ASP A 550 -5.18 7.83 -14.88
C ASP A 550 -6.65 7.99 -15.27
N LYS A 551 -6.97 7.48 -16.45
CA LYS A 551 -8.30 7.36 -17.06
C LYS A 551 -8.48 5.93 -17.61
N THR A 552 -7.69 4.98 -17.10
CA THR A 552 -7.72 3.56 -17.49
C THR A 552 -9.02 2.88 -17.04
N LEU A 553 -9.43 1.85 -17.78
CA LEU A 553 -10.68 1.13 -17.55
C LEU A 553 -10.44 -0.27 -16.96
N THR A 554 -9.21 -0.78 -17.02
CA THR A 554 -8.81 -2.10 -16.55
C THR A 554 -7.73 -2.02 -15.46
N ARG A 555 -7.77 -2.98 -14.52
CA ARG A 555 -6.77 -3.10 -13.44
C ARG A 555 -5.32 -3.33 -13.92
N PRO A 556 -5.02 -4.14 -14.96
CA PRO A 556 -3.67 -4.22 -15.48
C PRO A 556 -3.25 -2.95 -16.23
N GLY A 557 -4.18 -2.24 -16.90
CA GLY A 557 -3.93 -0.91 -17.48
C GLY A 557 -3.47 0.10 -16.43
N HIS A 558 -4.23 0.27 -15.34
CA HIS A 558 -3.85 1.13 -14.21
C HIS A 558 -2.42 0.82 -13.69
N ARG A 559 -2.09 -0.47 -13.51
CA ARG A 559 -0.75 -0.89 -13.04
C ARG A 559 0.35 -0.60 -14.06
N LEU A 560 0.09 -0.81 -15.35
CA LEU A 560 1.04 -0.53 -16.43
C LEU A 560 1.29 0.98 -16.60
N LEU A 561 0.23 1.81 -16.56
CA LEU A 561 0.35 3.27 -16.58
C LEU A 561 1.17 3.77 -15.38
N ARG A 562 0.92 3.21 -14.18
CA ARG A 562 1.72 3.52 -12.99
C ARG A 562 3.20 3.16 -13.16
N LYS A 563 3.53 2.08 -13.88
CA LYS A 563 4.90 1.68 -14.26
C LYS A 563 5.51 2.64 -15.30
N TRP A 564 4.72 3.15 -16.27
CA TRP A 564 5.18 4.13 -17.26
C TRP A 564 5.50 5.49 -16.63
N VAL A 565 4.63 6.02 -15.76
CA VAL A 565 4.81 7.34 -15.13
C VAL A 565 6.09 7.44 -14.29
N GLY A 566 6.45 6.36 -13.59
CA GLY A 566 7.70 6.29 -12.81
C GLY A 566 8.93 5.79 -13.59
N ARG A 567 8.79 5.52 -14.89
CA ARG A 567 9.89 5.11 -15.79
C ARG A 567 9.71 5.72 -17.20
N PRO A 568 9.79 7.06 -17.36
CA PRO A 568 9.75 7.71 -18.68
C PRO A 568 10.84 7.16 -19.60
N LEU A 569 10.63 7.18 -20.92
CA LEU A 569 11.53 6.57 -21.91
C LEU A 569 12.74 7.46 -22.24
N LEU A 570 13.86 6.83 -22.59
CA LEU A 570 15.05 7.46 -23.20
C LEU A 570 15.23 7.10 -24.69
N ASP A 571 14.40 6.20 -25.23
CA ASP A 571 14.37 5.85 -26.65
C ASP A 571 13.36 6.73 -27.39
N GLN A 572 13.84 7.56 -28.31
CA GLN A 572 13.02 8.46 -29.13
C GLN A 572 12.04 7.69 -30.04
N GLN A 573 12.42 6.54 -30.58
CA GLN A 573 11.58 5.79 -31.53
C GLN A 573 10.38 5.15 -30.82
N LEU A 574 10.59 4.55 -29.65
CA LEU A 574 9.51 4.01 -28.82
C LEU A 574 8.58 5.12 -28.29
N LEU A 575 9.13 6.28 -28.01
CA LEU A 575 8.40 7.44 -27.50
C LEU A 575 7.54 8.10 -28.59
N GLU A 576 8.07 8.26 -29.80
CA GLU A 576 7.33 8.72 -30.98
C GLU A 576 6.26 7.70 -31.41
N ALA A 577 6.55 6.39 -31.39
CA ALA A 577 5.55 5.35 -31.66
C ALA A 577 4.37 5.40 -30.68
N ARG A 578 4.64 5.68 -29.39
CA ARG A 578 3.59 5.92 -28.39
C ARG A 578 2.79 7.19 -28.68
N LEU A 579 3.44 8.32 -29.00
CA LEU A 579 2.73 9.55 -29.35
C LEU A 579 1.87 9.42 -30.60
N ASN A 580 2.36 8.74 -31.65
CA ASN A 580 1.58 8.46 -32.86
C ASN A 580 0.32 7.64 -32.54
N ALA A 581 0.41 6.68 -31.59
CA ALA A 581 -0.74 5.92 -31.12
C ALA A 581 -1.73 6.78 -30.29
N VAL A 582 -1.23 7.70 -29.45
CA VAL A 582 -2.05 8.65 -28.67
C VAL A 582 -2.78 9.65 -29.58
N GLU A 583 -2.06 10.20 -30.57
CA GLU A 583 -2.59 11.11 -31.60
C GLU A 583 -3.67 10.42 -32.44
N GLU A 584 -3.43 9.20 -32.89
CA GLU A 584 -4.42 8.45 -33.66
C GLU A 584 -5.72 8.21 -32.88
N LEU A 585 -5.64 7.80 -31.60
CA LEU A 585 -6.84 7.60 -30.77
C LEU A 585 -7.54 8.94 -30.43
N LEU A 586 -6.83 10.06 -30.46
CA LEU A 586 -7.37 11.40 -30.28
C LEU A 586 -8.12 11.88 -31.53
N GLU A 587 -7.49 11.83 -32.71
CA GLU A 587 -8.13 12.20 -33.98
C GLU A 587 -9.32 11.30 -34.30
N LYS A 588 -9.20 10.00 -34.02
CA LYS A 588 -10.25 9.00 -34.27
C LYS A 588 -11.18 8.79 -33.08
N GLN A 589 -11.22 9.69 -32.07
CA GLN A 589 -11.99 9.49 -30.82
C GLN A 589 -13.48 9.14 -31.06
N SER A 590 -14.13 9.81 -32.01
CA SER A 590 -15.54 9.57 -32.39
C SER A 590 -15.74 8.44 -33.42
N SER A 591 -14.69 7.67 -33.75
CA SER A 591 -14.77 6.59 -34.73
C SER A 591 -15.29 5.28 -34.12
N VAL A 592 -15.85 4.42 -34.97
CA VAL A 592 -16.33 3.09 -34.57
C VAL A 592 -15.20 2.25 -33.93
N PRO A 593 -13.97 2.14 -34.50
CA PRO A 593 -12.89 1.36 -33.87
C PRO A 593 -12.48 1.80 -32.46
N VAL A 594 -12.50 3.11 -32.17
CA VAL A 594 -12.13 3.63 -30.84
C VAL A 594 -13.26 3.43 -29.83
N SER A 595 -14.52 3.69 -30.23
CA SER A 595 -15.69 3.38 -29.40
C SER A 595 -15.81 1.88 -29.10
N GLN A 596 -15.46 1.03 -30.07
CA GLN A 596 -15.34 -0.41 -29.92
C GLN A 596 -14.26 -0.81 -28.90
N LEU A 597 -13.05 -0.25 -29.01
CA LEU A 597 -11.97 -0.50 -28.05
C LEU A 597 -12.35 -0.07 -26.62
N GLU A 598 -12.94 1.12 -26.45
CA GLU A 598 -13.44 1.58 -25.15
C GLU A 598 -14.51 0.65 -24.57
N SER A 599 -15.45 0.19 -25.39
CA SER A 599 -16.49 -0.75 -24.98
C SER A 599 -15.90 -2.09 -24.54
N LEU A 600 -14.89 -2.61 -25.25
CA LEU A 600 -14.19 -3.84 -24.86
C LEU A 600 -13.52 -3.69 -23.48
N LEU A 601 -12.81 -2.59 -23.26
CA LEU A 601 -12.10 -2.32 -22.00
C LEU A 601 -13.07 -2.12 -20.83
N ALA A 602 -14.11 -1.29 -20.99
CA ALA A 602 -15.13 -1.05 -19.96
C ALA A 602 -15.91 -2.31 -19.55
N ASN A 603 -16.04 -3.28 -20.45
CA ASN A 603 -16.67 -4.58 -20.18
C ASN A 603 -15.69 -5.63 -19.59
N THR A 604 -14.40 -5.32 -19.44
CA THR A 604 -13.36 -6.22 -18.92
C THR A 604 -13.06 -5.91 -17.45
N LYS A 605 -14.04 -6.20 -16.59
CA LYS A 605 -14.00 -5.90 -15.14
C LYS A 605 -13.20 -6.90 -14.30
N THR A 606 -12.85 -8.06 -14.86
CA THR A 606 -12.04 -9.11 -14.20
C THR A 606 -10.58 -8.69 -14.17
N ASP A 607 -9.88 -8.91 -13.05
CA ASP A 607 -8.44 -8.67 -12.93
C ASP A 607 -7.64 -9.82 -13.60
N LEU A 608 -7.65 -9.86 -14.93
CA LEU A 608 -7.11 -10.97 -15.73
C LEU A 608 -5.66 -11.32 -15.38
N GLU A 609 -4.82 -10.33 -15.14
CA GLU A 609 -3.41 -10.51 -14.76
C GLU A 609 -3.27 -11.27 -13.42
N ARG A 610 -4.01 -10.87 -12.38
CA ARG A 610 -3.99 -11.55 -11.08
C ARG A 610 -4.72 -12.90 -11.11
N SER A 611 -5.77 -13.02 -11.92
CA SER A 611 -6.49 -14.29 -12.05
C SER A 611 -5.70 -15.34 -12.85
N LEU A 612 -4.95 -14.94 -13.89
CA LEU A 612 -4.05 -15.86 -14.60
C LEU A 612 -2.96 -16.41 -13.67
N ILE A 613 -2.36 -15.60 -12.78
CA ILE A 613 -1.39 -16.14 -11.82
C ILE A 613 -2.06 -17.00 -10.73
N ARG A 614 -3.34 -16.78 -10.40
CA ARG A 614 -4.09 -17.72 -9.53
C ARG A 614 -4.38 -19.05 -10.20
N ILE A 615 -4.63 -19.08 -11.51
CA ILE A 615 -4.72 -20.31 -12.30
C ILE A 615 -3.36 -21.02 -12.26
N TYR A 616 -2.28 -20.27 -12.50
CA TYR A 616 -0.90 -20.75 -12.53
C TYR A 616 -0.46 -21.50 -11.24
N TYR A 617 -0.75 -20.96 -10.05
CA TYR A 617 -0.45 -21.64 -8.78
C TYR A 617 -1.53 -22.65 -8.34
N GLY A 618 -2.53 -22.98 -9.17
CA GLY A 618 -3.63 -23.87 -8.79
C GLY A 618 -4.54 -23.34 -7.67
N LYS A 619 -4.57 -22.02 -7.45
CA LYS A 619 -5.29 -21.30 -6.37
C LYS A 619 -6.58 -20.61 -6.85
N CYS A 620 -6.97 -20.80 -8.11
CA CYS A 620 -8.20 -20.27 -8.72
C CYS A 620 -9.43 -21.11 -8.35
N THR A 621 -10.59 -20.46 -8.15
CA THR A 621 -11.86 -21.15 -7.85
C THR A 621 -12.66 -21.48 -9.13
N ARG A 622 -13.63 -22.41 -9.06
CA ARG A 622 -14.45 -22.77 -10.23
C ARG A 622 -15.28 -21.60 -10.81
N PRO A 623 -15.90 -20.72 -9.99
CA PRO A 623 -16.58 -19.53 -10.50
C PRO A 623 -15.61 -18.47 -11.07
N GLU A 624 -14.43 -18.32 -10.46
CA GLU A 624 -13.39 -17.42 -10.99
C GLU A 624 -12.88 -17.91 -12.34
N LEU A 625 -12.48 -19.18 -12.47
CA LEU A 625 -11.96 -19.74 -13.72
C LEU A 625 -12.93 -19.52 -14.88
N LEU A 626 -14.23 -19.78 -14.67
CA LEU A 626 -15.24 -19.49 -15.67
C LEU A 626 -15.29 -17.99 -16.01
N SER A 627 -15.26 -17.11 -15.01
CA SER A 627 -15.33 -15.65 -15.20
C SER A 627 -14.11 -15.08 -15.93
N VAL A 628 -12.95 -15.74 -15.80
CA VAL A 628 -11.70 -15.43 -16.49
C VAL A 628 -11.75 -15.91 -17.92
N LEU A 629 -12.09 -17.18 -18.16
CA LEU A 629 -12.22 -17.73 -19.52
C LEU A 629 -13.32 -17.02 -20.32
N GLN A 630 -14.48 -16.69 -19.71
CA GLN A 630 -15.53 -15.89 -20.36
C GLN A 630 -15.15 -14.41 -20.55
N ALA A 631 -14.09 -13.90 -19.91
CA ALA A 631 -13.55 -12.58 -20.20
C ALA A 631 -12.50 -12.64 -21.32
N LEU A 632 -11.57 -13.59 -21.27
CA LEU A 632 -10.58 -13.84 -22.32
C LEU A 632 -11.25 -14.20 -23.66
N GLN A 633 -12.30 -15.02 -23.65
CA GLN A 633 -13.09 -15.36 -24.84
C GLN A 633 -13.69 -14.10 -25.47
N ARG A 634 -14.28 -13.20 -24.66
CA ARG A 634 -14.82 -11.93 -25.15
C ARG A 634 -13.75 -11.05 -25.76
N VAL A 635 -12.58 -10.92 -25.11
CA VAL A 635 -11.42 -10.16 -25.62
C VAL A 635 -10.94 -10.71 -26.96
N ALA A 636 -10.76 -12.02 -27.07
CA ALA A 636 -10.25 -12.66 -28.28
C ALA A 636 -11.27 -12.71 -29.42
N SER A 637 -12.57 -12.92 -29.12
CA SER A 637 -13.65 -12.86 -30.11
C SER A 637 -13.85 -11.46 -30.67
N TYR A 638 -13.52 -10.41 -29.92
CA TYR A 638 -13.81 -9.02 -30.30
C TYR A 638 -13.09 -8.57 -31.58
N TYR A 639 -11.87 -9.09 -31.80
CA TYR A 639 -11.05 -8.83 -32.98
C TYR A 639 -10.77 -10.11 -33.78
N SER A 640 -11.68 -11.10 -33.75
CA SER A 640 -11.49 -12.41 -34.42
C SER A 640 -11.33 -12.35 -35.95
N THR A 641 -11.59 -11.21 -36.58
CA THR A 641 -11.31 -10.95 -38.00
C THR A 641 -9.86 -10.54 -38.27
N VAL A 642 -9.14 -10.04 -37.27
CA VAL A 642 -7.75 -9.60 -37.38
C VAL A 642 -6.83 -10.82 -37.28
N LYS A 643 -6.02 -11.09 -38.31
CA LYS A 643 -5.07 -12.21 -38.32
C LYS A 643 -3.61 -11.77 -38.47
N SER A 644 -3.41 -10.57 -39.00
CA SER A 644 -2.15 -9.87 -39.14
C SER A 644 -2.28 -8.43 -38.62
N PRO A 645 -1.18 -7.75 -38.26
CA PRO A 645 -1.23 -6.32 -37.89
C PRO A 645 -1.81 -5.43 -39.00
N SER A 646 -1.72 -5.85 -40.28
CA SER A 646 -2.33 -5.18 -41.43
C SER A 646 -3.85 -5.30 -41.52
N ASP A 647 -4.49 -6.22 -40.80
CA ASP A 647 -5.95 -6.36 -40.75
C ASP A 647 -6.61 -5.51 -39.65
N ALA A 648 -5.80 -4.91 -38.76
CA ALA A 648 -6.28 -4.12 -37.64
C ALA A 648 -6.72 -2.70 -38.11
N PRO A 649 -7.69 -2.07 -37.45
CA PRO A 649 -8.33 -0.83 -37.94
C PRO A 649 -7.53 0.45 -37.69
N PHE A 650 -6.28 0.34 -37.23
CA PHE A 650 -5.43 1.47 -36.87
C PHE A 650 -4.25 1.64 -37.84
N SER A 651 -3.57 2.79 -37.76
CA SER A 651 -2.43 3.17 -38.59
C SER A 651 -1.11 2.99 -37.85
N SER A 652 -1.11 3.15 -36.53
CA SER A 652 0.04 2.93 -35.66
C SER A 652 0.32 1.44 -35.44
N SER A 653 1.56 1.02 -35.70
CA SER A 653 2.04 -0.34 -35.45
C SER A 653 1.79 -0.79 -34.01
N LEU A 654 2.04 0.09 -33.03
CA LEU A 654 1.85 -0.21 -31.61
C LEU A 654 0.38 -0.56 -31.26
N LEU A 655 -0.60 0.02 -31.95
CA LEU A 655 -2.01 -0.36 -31.81
C LEU A 655 -2.32 -1.66 -32.55
N ASN A 656 -1.82 -1.79 -33.78
CA ASN A 656 -2.07 -2.94 -34.65
C ASN A 656 -1.47 -4.25 -34.09
N ASP A 657 -0.23 -4.22 -33.61
CA ASP A 657 0.44 -5.37 -32.98
C ASP A 657 -0.28 -5.79 -31.70
N ALA A 658 -0.69 -4.82 -30.87
CA ALA A 658 -1.43 -5.09 -29.63
C ALA A 658 -2.83 -5.66 -29.90
N VAL A 659 -3.55 -5.15 -30.91
CA VAL A 659 -4.85 -5.70 -31.34
C VAL A 659 -4.68 -7.10 -31.94
N CYS A 660 -3.65 -7.33 -32.77
CA CYS A 660 -3.36 -8.61 -33.41
C CYS A 660 -2.96 -9.71 -32.41
N ALA A 661 -2.50 -9.35 -31.20
CA ALA A 661 -2.22 -10.31 -30.12
C ALA A 661 -3.50 -10.85 -29.43
N LEU A 662 -4.61 -10.08 -29.43
CA LEU A 662 -5.84 -10.45 -28.71
C LEU A 662 -6.55 -11.71 -29.25
N PRO A 663 -6.76 -11.89 -30.57
CA PRO A 663 -7.48 -13.06 -31.09
C PRO A 663 -6.66 -14.36 -31.05
N GLN A 664 -5.34 -14.31 -30.86
CA GLN A 664 -4.45 -15.48 -30.91
C GLN A 664 -4.77 -16.54 -29.84
N ILE A 665 -5.40 -16.14 -28.73
CA ILE A 665 -5.77 -17.05 -27.63
C ILE A 665 -7.18 -17.66 -27.79
N LEU A 666 -7.91 -17.35 -28.86
CA LEU A 666 -9.33 -17.69 -28.98
C LEU A 666 -9.58 -19.20 -28.92
N ASP A 667 -8.92 -19.97 -29.78
CA ASP A 667 -9.12 -21.42 -29.90
C ASP A 667 -8.72 -22.15 -28.61
N THR A 668 -7.59 -21.75 -28.01
CA THR A 668 -7.13 -22.20 -26.69
C THR A 668 -8.22 -22.00 -25.62
N VAL A 669 -8.74 -20.77 -25.48
CA VAL A 669 -9.75 -20.43 -24.46
C VAL A 669 -11.09 -21.12 -24.73
N VAL A 670 -11.49 -21.30 -26.00
CA VAL A 670 -12.70 -22.03 -26.38
C VAL A 670 -12.58 -23.50 -25.99
N SER A 671 -11.46 -24.17 -26.29
CA SER A 671 -11.25 -25.57 -25.93
C SER A 671 -11.36 -25.83 -24.41
N TYR A 672 -10.93 -24.87 -23.58
CA TYR A 672 -11.10 -24.96 -22.13
C TYR A 672 -12.54 -24.70 -21.65
N LEU A 673 -13.29 -23.83 -22.33
CA LEU A 673 -14.72 -23.59 -22.05
C LEU A 673 -15.63 -24.76 -22.49
N GLU A 674 -15.23 -25.50 -23.52
CA GLU A 674 -15.94 -26.70 -23.99
C GLU A 674 -15.91 -27.84 -22.97
N ARG A 675 -14.85 -27.94 -22.17
CA ARG A 675 -14.73 -28.92 -21.08
C ARG A 675 -15.66 -28.63 -19.88
N ILE A 676 -16.17 -27.40 -19.75
CA ILE A 676 -16.80 -26.88 -18.54
C ILE A 676 -18.34 -26.79 -18.68
N ASN A 677 -19.04 -27.15 -17.60
CA ASN A 677 -20.47 -26.89 -17.40
C ASN A 677 -20.67 -25.49 -16.77
N LEU A 678 -21.20 -24.55 -17.56
CA LEU A 678 -21.38 -23.15 -17.18
C LEU A 678 -22.29 -22.95 -15.95
N VAL A 679 -23.23 -23.87 -15.69
CA VAL A 679 -24.20 -23.74 -14.59
C VAL A 679 -23.63 -24.28 -13.28
N ALA A 680 -22.90 -25.39 -13.33
CA ALA A 680 -22.22 -25.96 -12.16
C ALA A 680 -21.05 -25.07 -11.71
N ALA A 681 -20.21 -24.62 -12.65
CA ALA A 681 -19.09 -23.73 -12.37
C ALA A 681 -19.50 -22.42 -11.68
N ARG A 682 -20.64 -21.81 -12.05
CA ARG A 682 -21.20 -20.62 -11.37
C ARG A 682 -21.65 -20.86 -9.94
N LYS A 683 -21.93 -22.11 -9.55
CA LYS A 683 -22.38 -22.51 -8.21
C LYS A 683 -21.26 -23.07 -7.33
N ASP A 684 -20.03 -23.14 -7.84
CA ASP A 684 -18.92 -23.95 -7.29
C ASP A 684 -19.30 -25.42 -7.05
N ASP A 685 -20.23 -25.95 -7.86
CA ASP A 685 -20.58 -27.36 -7.84
C ASP A 685 -19.44 -28.17 -8.49
N LYS A 686 -18.65 -28.84 -7.65
CA LYS A 686 -17.52 -29.66 -8.09
C LYS A 686 -17.93 -30.91 -8.86
N TYR A 687 -19.13 -31.44 -8.64
CA TYR A 687 -19.56 -32.74 -9.17
C TYR A 687 -20.00 -32.58 -10.62
N GLY A 688 -20.89 -31.60 -10.88
CA GLY A 688 -21.33 -31.27 -12.24
C GLY A 688 -20.39 -30.37 -13.03
N PHE A 689 -19.17 -30.05 -12.54
CA PHE A 689 -18.29 -29.03 -13.13
C PHE A 689 -17.82 -29.36 -14.56
N PHE A 690 -17.43 -30.61 -14.80
CA PHE A 690 -17.05 -31.10 -16.12
C PHE A 690 -18.29 -31.53 -16.90
N ARG A 691 -18.26 -31.42 -18.23
CA ARG A 691 -19.24 -32.10 -19.08
C ARG A 691 -18.91 -33.59 -19.16
N ASP A 692 -19.91 -34.43 -19.43
CA ASP A 692 -19.82 -35.89 -19.35
C ASP A 692 -18.69 -36.48 -20.23
N GLU A 693 -18.51 -35.92 -21.43
CA GLU A 693 -17.44 -36.23 -22.39
C GLU A 693 -16.01 -35.99 -21.85
N PHE A 694 -15.86 -35.19 -20.78
CA PHE A 694 -14.58 -34.79 -20.18
C PHE A 694 -14.46 -35.18 -18.71
N GLN A 695 -15.36 -36.04 -18.20
CA GLN A 695 -15.21 -36.64 -16.89
C GLN A 695 -14.11 -37.72 -16.91
N THR A 696 -13.38 -37.88 -15.81
CA THR A 696 -12.34 -38.93 -15.68
C THR A 696 -12.96 -40.28 -15.31
N GLU A 697 -12.26 -41.37 -15.60
CA GLU A 697 -12.67 -42.74 -15.22
C GLU A 697 -12.90 -42.84 -13.69
N ASP A 698 -11.97 -42.30 -12.88
CA ASP A 698 -12.12 -42.14 -11.41
C ASP A 698 -13.47 -41.52 -10.99
N MET A 699 -13.96 -40.52 -11.73
CA MET A 699 -15.22 -39.84 -11.45
C MET A 699 -16.43 -40.69 -11.86
N GLN A 700 -16.38 -41.34 -13.03
CA GLN A 700 -17.46 -42.17 -13.55
C GLN A 700 -17.67 -43.42 -12.67
N ASP A 701 -16.59 -44.11 -12.29
CA ASP A 701 -16.62 -45.27 -11.40
C ASP A 701 -17.25 -44.94 -10.04
N HIS A 702 -16.91 -43.79 -9.45
CA HIS A 702 -17.48 -43.39 -8.16
C HIS A 702 -18.93 -42.91 -8.28
N GLN A 703 -19.35 -42.33 -9.41
CA GLN A 703 -20.78 -42.04 -9.67
C GLN A 703 -21.59 -43.33 -9.84
N LEU A 704 -21.07 -44.32 -10.57
CA LEU A 704 -21.69 -45.64 -10.72
C LEU A 704 -21.78 -46.36 -9.36
N GLY A 705 -20.74 -46.27 -8.52
CA GLY A 705 -20.74 -46.77 -7.15
C GLY A 705 -21.83 -46.13 -6.28
N ILE A 706 -21.98 -44.80 -6.33
CA ILE A 706 -23.06 -44.09 -5.62
C ILE A 706 -24.44 -44.57 -6.11
N ALA A 707 -24.65 -44.64 -7.42
CA ALA A 707 -25.92 -45.09 -8.01
C ALA A 707 -26.26 -46.54 -7.66
N HIS A 708 -25.26 -47.43 -7.61
CA HIS A 708 -25.41 -48.82 -7.19
C HIS A 708 -25.85 -48.93 -5.73
N VAL A 709 -25.17 -48.23 -4.81
CA VAL A 709 -25.48 -48.26 -3.38
C VAL A 709 -26.83 -47.58 -3.07
N GLU A 710 -27.20 -46.53 -3.82
CA GLU A 710 -28.53 -45.91 -3.72
C GLU A 710 -29.64 -46.85 -4.25
N HIS A 711 -29.37 -47.69 -5.25
CA HIS A 711 -30.28 -48.77 -5.68
C HIS A 711 -30.41 -49.88 -4.62
N GLU A 712 -29.31 -50.31 -3.98
CA GLU A 712 -29.37 -51.28 -2.87
C GLU A 712 -30.17 -50.74 -1.66
N LEU A 713 -29.97 -49.47 -1.29
CA LEU A 713 -30.72 -48.80 -0.24
C LEU A 713 -32.23 -48.82 -0.53
N ASP A 714 -32.63 -48.61 -1.78
CA ASP A 714 -34.03 -48.63 -2.19
C ASP A 714 -34.62 -50.05 -2.26
N GLY A 715 -33.86 -51.05 -2.69
CA GLY A 715 -34.23 -52.47 -2.56
C GLY A 715 -34.46 -52.88 -1.10
N HIS A 716 -33.62 -52.40 -0.18
CA HIS A 716 -33.75 -52.66 1.26
C HIS A 716 -35.05 -52.08 1.87
N ARG A 717 -35.75 -51.12 1.24
CA ARG A 717 -37.04 -50.60 1.73
C ARG A 717 -38.09 -51.70 1.95
N ALA A 718 -38.14 -52.69 1.06
CA ALA A 718 -39.06 -53.84 1.17
C ALA A 718 -38.74 -54.69 2.41
N VAL A 719 -37.46 -55.02 2.61
CA VAL A 719 -36.95 -55.79 3.76
C VAL A 719 -37.18 -55.03 5.08
N ALA A 720 -37.08 -53.71 5.07
CA ALA A 720 -37.42 -52.87 6.21
C ALA A 720 -38.92 -52.90 6.54
N ALA A 721 -39.78 -52.80 5.52
CA ALA A 721 -41.24 -52.81 5.67
C ALA A 721 -41.76 -54.14 6.24
N GLU A 722 -41.26 -55.28 5.74
CA GLU A 722 -41.56 -56.60 6.27
C GLU A 722 -41.21 -56.71 7.77
N LYS A 723 -39.96 -56.33 8.13
CA LYS A 723 -39.46 -56.45 9.51
C LYS A 723 -40.26 -55.66 10.53
N ILE A 724 -40.80 -54.48 10.17
CA ILE A 724 -41.69 -53.69 11.05
C ILE A 724 -43.19 -53.91 10.80
N LYS A 725 -43.55 -54.88 9.94
CA LYS A 725 -44.92 -55.28 9.60
C LYS A 725 -45.78 -54.13 9.03
N LYS A 726 -45.19 -53.28 8.19
CA LYS A 726 -45.90 -52.23 7.42
C LYS A 726 -46.01 -52.63 5.95
N LYS A 727 -47.03 -52.09 5.25
CA LYS A 727 -47.21 -52.29 3.80
C LYS A 727 -46.13 -51.59 2.96
N THR A 728 -45.65 -50.44 3.41
CA THR A 728 -44.61 -49.64 2.76
C THR A 728 -43.72 -49.00 3.82
N VAL A 729 -42.47 -48.74 3.46
CA VAL A 729 -41.53 -47.89 4.20
C VAL A 729 -40.90 -46.93 3.21
N GLU A 730 -41.02 -45.64 3.52
CA GLU A 730 -40.31 -44.56 2.84
C GLU A 730 -39.21 -44.05 3.77
N TYR A 731 -38.09 -43.67 3.17
CA TYR A 731 -37.02 -42.98 3.86
C TYR A 731 -37.33 -41.49 3.98
N VAL A 732 -37.02 -40.90 5.13
CA VAL A 732 -37.07 -39.44 5.31
C VAL A 732 -35.69 -38.86 5.60
N THR A 733 -35.51 -37.58 5.25
CA THR A 733 -34.33 -36.80 5.64
C THR A 733 -34.75 -35.75 6.67
N VAL A 734 -34.12 -35.75 7.86
CA VAL A 734 -34.45 -34.80 8.93
C VAL A 734 -33.17 -34.26 9.56
N ALA A 735 -33.08 -32.92 9.66
CA ALA A 735 -31.90 -32.21 10.17
C ALA A 735 -30.57 -32.61 9.48
N GLY A 736 -30.63 -32.89 8.17
CA GLY A 736 -29.48 -33.31 7.35
C GLY A 736 -29.11 -34.79 7.46
N ILE A 737 -29.84 -35.59 8.26
CA ILE A 737 -29.61 -37.05 8.34
C ILE A 737 -30.62 -37.74 7.42
N GLU A 738 -30.10 -38.48 6.44
CA GLU A 738 -30.83 -39.17 5.37
C GLU A 738 -31.21 -40.63 5.74
N TYR A 739 -32.02 -41.30 4.90
CA TYR A 739 -32.43 -42.71 5.01
C TYR A 739 -33.04 -43.13 6.37
N LEU A 740 -33.64 -42.18 7.09
CA LEU A 740 -34.27 -42.45 8.38
C LEU A 740 -35.60 -43.19 8.17
N ILE A 741 -35.82 -44.28 8.90
CA ILE A 741 -37.09 -44.99 8.95
C ILE A 741 -37.91 -44.44 10.13
N GLU A 742 -39.07 -43.84 9.86
CA GLU A 742 -39.98 -43.36 10.90
C GLU A 742 -40.95 -44.45 11.40
N VAL A 743 -40.95 -44.64 12.72
CA VAL A 743 -41.83 -45.57 13.42
C VAL A 743 -42.61 -44.82 14.50
N PRO A 744 -43.95 -44.88 14.52
CA PRO A 744 -44.76 -44.33 15.62
C PRO A 744 -44.30 -44.85 16.97
N ASN A 745 -44.34 -44.02 18.01
CA ASN A 745 -43.89 -44.40 19.35
C ASN A 745 -44.72 -45.54 19.96
N THR A 746 -45.92 -45.81 19.44
CA THR A 746 -46.75 -46.99 19.72
C THR A 746 -46.13 -48.31 19.22
N ASP A 747 -45.44 -48.24 18.08
CA ASP A 747 -45.06 -49.41 17.27
C ASP A 747 -43.61 -49.83 17.50
N ILE A 748 -42.88 -49.14 18.39
CA ILE A 748 -41.47 -49.42 18.72
C ILE A 748 -41.24 -50.89 19.12
N LYS A 749 -42.26 -51.56 19.68
CA LYS A 749 -42.21 -53.00 20.01
C LYS A 749 -41.97 -53.93 18.80
N ASN A 750 -42.25 -53.45 17.58
CA ASN A 750 -42.01 -54.17 16.33
C ASN A 750 -40.62 -53.86 15.72
N VAL A 751 -39.83 -52.97 16.32
CA VAL A 751 -38.51 -52.61 15.80
C VAL A 751 -37.46 -53.61 16.32
N PRO A 752 -36.67 -54.25 15.44
CA PRO A 752 -35.60 -55.15 15.87
C PRO A 752 -34.56 -54.44 16.75
N ALA A 753 -34.09 -55.11 17.81
CA ALA A 753 -33.08 -54.57 18.74
C ALA A 753 -31.72 -54.24 18.09
N SER A 754 -31.49 -54.70 16.85
CA SER A 754 -30.32 -54.36 16.04
C SER A 754 -30.40 -53.00 15.33
N TRP A 755 -31.54 -52.31 15.37
CA TRP A 755 -31.71 -51.00 14.71
C TRP A 755 -31.22 -49.86 15.62
N ALA A 756 -30.37 -48.99 15.10
CA ALA A 756 -29.85 -47.84 15.82
C ALA A 756 -30.90 -46.72 15.85
N LYS A 757 -31.29 -46.26 17.04
CA LYS A 757 -32.18 -45.10 17.20
C LYS A 757 -31.37 -43.81 17.05
N ILE A 758 -31.67 -43.04 16.00
CA ILE A 758 -30.92 -41.83 15.63
C ILE A 758 -31.53 -40.56 16.23
N SER A 759 -32.86 -40.43 16.15
CA SER A 759 -33.59 -39.31 16.75
C SER A 759 -35.02 -39.68 17.11
N GLY A 760 -35.76 -38.76 17.73
CA GLY A 760 -37.16 -38.97 18.03
C GLY A 760 -37.89 -37.69 18.42
N THR A 761 -39.20 -37.73 18.29
CA THR A 761 -40.16 -36.71 18.70
C THR A 761 -41.17 -37.32 19.66
N LYS A 762 -42.10 -36.51 20.20
CA LYS A 762 -43.19 -37.02 21.05
C LYS A 762 -44.11 -38.05 20.36
N LYS A 763 -44.17 -38.06 19.02
CA LYS A 763 -45.03 -38.98 18.23
C LYS A 763 -44.28 -40.11 17.51
N LEU A 764 -43.09 -39.82 16.98
CA LEU A 764 -42.34 -40.68 16.04
C LEU A 764 -40.89 -40.85 16.50
N SER A 765 -40.36 -42.07 16.43
CA SER A 765 -38.94 -42.39 16.62
C SER A 765 -38.31 -42.77 15.29
N ARG A 766 -37.04 -42.42 15.10
CA ARG A 766 -36.30 -42.59 13.83
C ARG A 766 -35.12 -43.52 13.98
N PHE A 767 -34.98 -44.44 13.04
CA PHE A 767 -34.00 -45.51 13.11
C PHE A 767 -33.22 -45.66 11.80
N HIS A 768 -31.98 -46.16 11.90
CA HIS A 768 -31.25 -46.80 10.82
C HIS A 768 -31.12 -48.31 11.11
N THR A 769 -31.15 -49.13 10.08
CA THR A 769 -30.83 -50.57 10.19
C THR A 769 -29.31 -50.78 10.10
N PRO A 770 -28.76 -51.92 10.52
CA PRO A 770 -27.34 -52.24 10.29
C PRO A 770 -26.94 -52.14 8.82
N GLU A 771 -27.84 -52.55 7.92
CA GLU A 771 -27.61 -52.51 6.47
C GLU A 771 -27.62 -51.08 5.93
N VAL A 772 -28.58 -50.26 6.36
CA VAL A 772 -28.61 -48.82 6.03
C VAL A 772 -27.37 -48.10 6.55
N LEU A 773 -26.85 -48.47 7.73
CA LEU A 773 -25.59 -47.92 8.24
C LEU A 773 -24.37 -48.36 7.41
N ARG A 774 -24.34 -49.61 6.92
CA ARG A 774 -23.29 -50.12 6.02
C ARG A 774 -23.31 -49.33 4.70
N LEU A 775 -24.47 -49.32 4.02
CA LEU A 775 -24.68 -48.70 2.72
C LEU A 775 -24.47 -47.18 2.76
N ILE A 776 -24.95 -46.46 3.79
CA ILE A 776 -24.62 -45.03 3.95
C ILE A 776 -23.10 -44.85 4.07
N THR A 777 -22.40 -45.69 4.85
CA THR A 777 -20.95 -45.54 5.06
C THR A 777 -20.15 -45.82 3.78
N GLU A 778 -20.61 -46.74 2.94
CA GLU A 778 -20.02 -47.09 1.64
C GLU A 778 -20.30 -46.01 0.58
N ARG A 779 -21.55 -45.53 0.48
CA ARG A 779 -21.91 -44.39 -0.36
C ARG A 779 -21.18 -43.11 0.04
N ASP A 780 -21.03 -42.85 1.34
CA ASP A 780 -20.32 -41.68 1.84
C ASP A 780 -18.81 -41.76 1.54
N GLN A 781 -18.22 -42.98 1.52
CA GLN A 781 -16.87 -43.19 1.00
C GLN A 781 -16.79 -42.87 -0.50
N HIS A 782 -17.70 -43.38 -1.33
CA HIS A 782 -17.73 -43.03 -2.75
C HIS A 782 -17.97 -41.53 -3.00
N ARG A 783 -18.79 -40.85 -2.17
CA ARG A 783 -19.00 -39.39 -2.25
C ARG A 783 -17.75 -38.61 -1.83
N GLU A 784 -17.04 -39.01 -0.77
CA GLU A 784 -15.76 -38.39 -0.39
C GLU A 784 -14.65 -38.65 -1.43
N ALA A 785 -14.61 -39.85 -2.02
CA ALA A 785 -13.65 -40.21 -3.07
C ALA A 785 -13.95 -39.49 -4.41
N LEU A 786 -15.22 -39.41 -4.83
CA LEU A 786 -15.66 -38.62 -5.98
C LEU A 786 -15.29 -37.14 -5.79
N ALA A 787 -15.52 -36.59 -4.59
CA ALA A 787 -15.15 -35.20 -4.29
C ALA A 787 -13.63 -34.96 -4.42
N ALA A 788 -12.80 -35.96 -4.10
CA ALA A 788 -11.35 -35.91 -4.30
C ALA A 788 -10.97 -36.04 -5.79
N ALA A 789 -11.63 -36.92 -6.56
CA ALA A 789 -11.44 -37.06 -8.00
C ALA A 789 -11.82 -35.77 -8.76
N CYS A 790 -12.94 -35.14 -8.40
CA CYS A 790 -13.37 -33.84 -8.94
C CYS A 790 -12.41 -32.69 -8.61
N ASP A 791 -11.71 -32.73 -7.46
CA ASP A 791 -10.70 -31.74 -7.09
C ASP A 791 -9.32 -32.04 -7.71
N LYS A 792 -8.99 -33.31 -7.98
CA LYS A 792 -7.84 -33.76 -8.78
C LYS A 792 -8.00 -33.29 -10.23
N ALA A 793 -9.06 -33.71 -10.92
CA ALA A 793 -9.32 -33.34 -12.31
C ALA A 793 -9.41 -31.81 -12.52
N PHE A 794 -9.91 -31.06 -11.53
CA PHE A 794 -9.90 -29.59 -11.57
C PHE A 794 -8.48 -29.00 -11.49
N LYS A 795 -7.58 -29.56 -10.67
CA LYS A 795 -6.16 -29.17 -10.67
C LYS A 795 -5.48 -29.54 -11.99
N ASP A 796 -5.78 -30.69 -12.56
CA ASP A 796 -5.21 -31.14 -13.84
C ASP A 796 -5.66 -30.21 -14.99
N LEU A 797 -6.90 -29.69 -14.94
CA LEU A 797 -7.37 -28.62 -15.82
C LEU A 797 -6.61 -27.30 -15.60
N LEU A 798 -6.42 -26.86 -14.35
CA LEU A 798 -5.66 -25.64 -14.06
C LEU A 798 -4.19 -25.77 -14.54
N ALA A 799 -3.57 -26.94 -14.34
CA ALA A 799 -2.23 -27.24 -14.84
C ALA A 799 -2.16 -27.23 -16.38
N SER A 800 -3.20 -27.73 -17.07
CA SER A 800 -3.31 -27.61 -18.54
C SER A 800 -3.25 -26.15 -18.98
N ILE A 801 -4.13 -25.30 -18.41
CA ILE A 801 -4.22 -23.86 -18.73
C ILE A 801 -2.92 -23.11 -18.34
N SER A 802 -2.19 -23.63 -17.36
CA SER A 802 -0.91 -23.06 -16.90
C SER A 802 0.25 -23.30 -17.87
N ALA A 803 0.17 -24.33 -18.72
CA ALA A 803 1.12 -24.50 -19.83
C ALA A 803 0.93 -23.38 -20.88
N ASP A 804 -0.31 -23.04 -21.20
CA ASP A 804 -0.68 -21.95 -22.10
C ASP A 804 -0.54 -20.54 -21.49
N TYR A 805 0.05 -20.40 -20.29
CA TYR A 805 0.09 -19.14 -19.56
C TYR A 805 0.75 -18.00 -20.36
N GLN A 806 1.80 -18.27 -21.15
CA GLN A 806 2.54 -17.21 -21.84
C GLN A 806 1.68 -16.47 -22.91
N PRO A 807 1.05 -17.14 -23.90
CA PRO A 807 0.09 -16.49 -24.80
C PRO A 807 -1.04 -15.73 -24.08
N LEU A 808 -1.63 -16.34 -23.03
CA LEU A 808 -2.69 -15.72 -22.24
C LEU A 808 -2.22 -14.43 -21.54
N ARG A 809 -0.99 -14.44 -21.01
CA ARG A 809 -0.37 -13.30 -20.32
C ARG A 809 0.01 -12.19 -21.30
N ASP A 810 0.49 -12.53 -22.49
CA ASP A 810 0.85 -11.59 -23.54
C ASP A 810 -0.39 -10.85 -24.08
N ALA A 811 -1.49 -11.54 -24.34
CA ALA A 811 -2.76 -10.91 -24.71
C ALA A 811 -3.27 -9.94 -23.63
N VAL A 812 -3.12 -10.28 -22.35
CA VAL A 812 -3.46 -9.37 -21.23
C VAL A 812 -2.50 -8.16 -21.16
N SER A 813 -1.22 -8.33 -21.49
CA SER A 813 -0.25 -7.23 -21.58
C SER A 813 -0.54 -6.30 -22.76
N ALA A 814 -1.00 -6.84 -23.90
CA ALA A 814 -1.45 -6.06 -25.04
C ALA A 814 -2.72 -5.26 -24.71
N LEU A 815 -3.70 -5.89 -24.07
CA LEU A 815 -4.93 -5.22 -23.59
C LEU A 815 -4.62 -4.07 -22.63
N ALA A 816 -3.69 -4.28 -21.67
CA ALA A 816 -3.23 -3.25 -20.75
C ALA A 816 -2.51 -2.09 -21.48
N THR A 817 -1.77 -2.39 -22.55
CA THR A 817 -1.08 -1.37 -23.37
C THR A 817 -2.08 -0.50 -24.11
N LEU A 818 -3.11 -1.09 -24.72
CA LEU A 818 -4.21 -0.36 -25.37
C LEU A 818 -4.96 0.55 -24.38
N ASP A 819 -5.25 0.05 -23.17
CA ASP A 819 -5.90 0.82 -22.10
C ASP A 819 -5.05 2.02 -21.63
N CYS A 820 -3.73 1.86 -21.54
CA CYS A 820 -2.81 2.96 -21.23
C CYS A 820 -2.79 4.03 -22.32
N ILE A 821 -2.76 3.64 -23.61
CA ILE A 821 -2.75 4.60 -24.72
C ILE A 821 -4.10 5.34 -24.79
N LEU A 822 -5.22 4.64 -24.58
CA LEU A 822 -6.55 5.25 -24.49
C LEU A 822 -6.68 6.19 -23.28
N SER A 823 -6.03 5.87 -22.16
CA SER A 823 -5.94 6.77 -21.00
C SER A 823 -5.18 8.06 -21.35
N LEU A 824 -4.06 7.95 -22.07
CA LEU A 824 -3.27 9.11 -22.49
C LEU A 824 -3.96 9.93 -23.58
N SER A 825 -4.73 9.35 -24.50
CA SER A 825 -5.52 10.12 -25.48
C SER A 825 -6.70 10.85 -24.84
N LYS A 826 -7.32 10.28 -23.80
CA LYS A 826 -8.32 10.98 -22.96
C LYS A 826 -7.74 12.15 -22.15
N VAL A 827 -6.43 12.14 -21.86
CA VAL A 827 -5.73 13.30 -21.30
C VAL A 827 -5.40 14.31 -22.41
N ALA A 828 -4.91 13.85 -23.55
CA ALA A 828 -4.61 14.70 -24.72
C ALA A 828 -5.84 15.44 -25.29
N ALA A 829 -7.05 14.87 -25.12
CA ALA A 829 -8.33 15.48 -25.51
C ALA A 829 -8.78 16.66 -24.62
N GLN A 830 -8.04 16.98 -23.55
CA GLN A 830 -8.37 18.09 -22.66
C GLN A 830 -7.94 19.45 -23.25
N PRO A 831 -8.67 20.54 -22.96
CA PRO A 831 -8.29 21.87 -23.44
C PRO A 831 -6.87 22.26 -23.01
N GLY A 832 -6.09 22.83 -23.94
CA GLY A 832 -4.74 23.31 -23.65
C GLY A 832 -3.66 22.23 -23.54
N TYR A 833 -3.91 21.02 -24.03
CA TYR A 833 -2.87 20.00 -24.24
C TYR A 833 -2.32 20.04 -25.67
N SER A 834 -1.01 19.85 -25.82
CA SER A 834 -0.29 19.86 -27.10
C SER A 834 0.67 18.68 -27.24
N ARG A 835 0.96 18.31 -28.49
CA ARG A 835 1.95 17.27 -28.81
C ARG A 835 3.37 17.81 -28.56
N PRO A 836 4.21 17.12 -27.78
CA PRO A 836 5.61 17.52 -27.60
C PRO A 836 6.44 17.19 -28.84
N SER A 837 7.44 18.03 -29.13
CA SER A 837 8.39 17.83 -30.22
C SER A 837 9.77 17.44 -29.66
N PHE A 838 10.31 16.30 -30.11
CA PHE A 838 11.63 15.84 -29.68
C PHE A 838 12.72 16.27 -30.66
N LEU A 839 13.70 17.00 -30.12
CA LEU A 839 14.87 17.43 -30.88
C LEU A 839 15.89 16.28 -30.96
N PRO A 840 16.53 16.04 -32.13
CA PRO A 840 17.49 14.96 -32.31
C PRO A 840 18.60 14.96 -31.26
N SER A 841 19.14 13.78 -30.96
CA SER A 841 20.20 13.59 -29.96
C SER A 841 21.48 14.39 -30.24
N THR A 842 21.70 14.81 -31.49
CA THR A 842 22.81 15.67 -31.97
C THR A 842 22.64 17.16 -31.65
N VAL A 843 21.46 17.60 -31.20
CA VAL A 843 21.21 18.98 -30.77
C VAL A 843 21.64 19.14 -29.32
N ASP A 844 22.21 20.30 -29.01
CA ASP A 844 22.56 20.70 -27.64
C ASP A 844 21.37 20.61 -26.66
N PRO A 845 21.59 20.22 -25.39
CA PRO A 845 20.53 20.10 -24.38
C PRO A 845 19.60 21.32 -24.37
N THR A 846 18.31 21.09 -24.61
CA THR A 846 17.30 22.14 -24.82
C THR A 846 15.94 21.71 -24.24
N ILE A 847 15.25 22.63 -23.57
CA ILE A 847 13.83 22.57 -23.16
C ILE A 847 13.22 23.94 -23.47
N SER A 848 12.22 24.01 -24.35
CA SER A 848 11.52 25.25 -24.70
C SER A 848 10.00 25.05 -24.57
N ILE A 849 9.37 25.83 -23.68
CA ILE A 849 7.95 25.74 -23.32
C ILE A 849 7.26 27.06 -23.66
N THR A 850 6.15 26.97 -24.40
CA THR A 850 5.24 28.09 -24.66
C THR A 850 3.92 27.86 -23.91
N ASN A 851 3.57 28.81 -23.03
CA ASN A 851 2.34 28.82 -22.23
C ASN A 851 2.04 27.51 -21.47
N GLY A 852 3.07 26.94 -20.85
CA GLY A 852 2.96 25.77 -19.97
C GLY A 852 2.10 26.05 -18.74
N ARG A 853 1.34 25.03 -18.32
CA ARG A 853 0.44 25.01 -17.15
C ARG A 853 0.86 23.86 -16.22
N HIS A 854 0.53 23.95 -14.93
CA HIS A 854 0.89 22.89 -13.97
C HIS A 854 -0.10 21.72 -14.06
N ALA A 855 0.35 20.56 -14.58
CA ALA A 855 -0.49 19.39 -14.87
C ALA A 855 -1.46 18.95 -13.75
N ILE A 856 -1.03 19.02 -12.48
CA ILE A 856 -1.89 18.70 -11.32
C ILE A 856 -2.86 19.86 -10.96
N ALA A 857 -2.46 21.11 -11.17
CA ALA A 857 -3.19 22.29 -10.70
C ALA A 857 -4.45 22.55 -11.54
N GLU A 858 -4.38 22.30 -12.85
CA GLU A 858 -5.52 22.34 -13.79
C GLU A 858 -6.69 21.40 -13.38
N HIS A 859 -6.47 20.47 -12.46
CA HIS A 859 -7.49 19.54 -11.94
C HIS A 859 -7.84 19.74 -10.47
N THR A 860 -7.18 20.68 -9.77
CA THR A 860 -7.31 20.87 -8.31
C THR A 860 -7.60 22.30 -7.89
N LEU A 861 -7.43 23.28 -8.78
CA LEU A 861 -7.83 24.67 -8.57
C LEU A 861 -9.25 24.92 -9.13
N ASP A 862 -10.06 25.70 -8.41
CA ASP A 862 -11.37 26.18 -8.88
C ASP A 862 -11.27 27.27 -9.99
N GLY A 863 -10.05 27.63 -10.40
CA GLY A 863 -9.74 28.59 -11.46
C GLY A 863 -8.45 28.21 -12.20
N SER A 864 -8.31 28.67 -13.44
CA SER A 864 -7.22 28.29 -14.34
C SER A 864 -5.83 28.71 -13.83
N TYR A 865 -4.81 27.88 -14.09
CA TYR A 865 -3.42 28.19 -13.77
C TYR A 865 -2.87 29.26 -14.72
N ILE A 866 -2.15 30.25 -14.19
CA ILE A 866 -1.54 31.30 -15.00
C ILE A 866 -0.36 30.70 -15.80
N PRO A 867 -0.43 30.69 -17.15
CA PRO A 867 0.56 29.99 -17.97
C PRO A 867 1.91 30.72 -17.99
N PHE A 868 2.98 29.98 -18.23
CA PHE A 868 4.34 30.52 -18.35
C PHE A 868 5.01 30.12 -19.67
N SER A 869 5.86 30.98 -20.20
CA SER A 869 6.76 30.65 -21.31
C SER A 869 8.21 30.77 -20.86
N THR A 870 9.05 29.79 -21.22
CA THR A 870 10.45 29.70 -20.74
C THR A 870 11.27 28.78 -21.63
N SER A 871 12.55 29.10 -21.82
CA SER A 871 13.52 28.23 -22.50
C SER A 871 14.77 28.04 -21.64
N LEU A 872 15.26 26.81 -21.60
CA LEU A 872 16.60 26.44 -21.14
C LEU A 872 17.32 25.81 -22.33
N MET A 873 18.53 26.25 -22.65
CA MET A 873 19.35 25.63 -23.70
C MET A 873 20.83 25.83 -23.45
N HIS A 874 21.63 24.81 -23.75
CA HIS A 874 23.06 24.98 -23.96
C HIS A 874 23.27 25.60 -25.38
N PRO A 875 24.12 26.63 -25.55
CA PRO A 875 25.00 27.23 -24.55
C PRO A 875 24.33 28.27 -23.62
N SER A 876 23.24 28.94 -24.02
CA SER A 876 22.59 29.96 -23.19
C SER A 876 21.10 30.19 -23.51
N PRO A 877 20.20 30.33 -22.51
CA PRO A 877 20.46 30.22 -21.08
C PRO A 877 20.43 28.75 -20.62
N LEU A 878 21.55 28.25 -20.10
CA LEU A 878 21.67 26.92 -19.51
C LEU A 878 20.98 26.83 -18.13
N ALA A 879 21.02 27.92 -17.37
CA ALA A 879 20.50 27.99 -16.01
C ALA A 879 19.63 29.22 -15.76
N HIS A 880 18.47 29.04 -15.12
CA HIS A 880 17.66 30.12 -14.58
C HIS A 880 17.90 30.28 -13.08
N LEU A 881 18.32 31.49 -12.67
CA LEU A 881 18.39 31.88 -11.26
C LEU A 881 17.08 32.59 -10.88
N ILE A 882 16.24 31.89 -10.12
CA ILE A 882 14.86 32.26 -9.81
C ILE A 882 14.80 32.96 -8.44
N THR A 883 14.34 34.20 -8.43
CA THR A 883 14.26 35.04 -7.23
C THR A 883 12.82 35.45 -6.88
N GLY A 884 12.62 35.93 -5.65
CA GLY A 884 11.39 36.62 -5.24
C GLY A 884 10.50 35.90 -4.23
N PRO A 885 9.21 36.30 -4.11
CA PRO A 885 8.29 35.86 -3.07
C PRO A 885 8.16 34.34 -2.86
N ASN A 886 8.04 33.86 -1.61
CA ASN A 886 7.67 32.46 -1.34
C ASN A 886 6.19 32.20 -1.66
N MET A 887 5.32 33.20 -1.44
CA MET A 887 3.93 33.18 -1.90
C MET A 887 3.76 33.54 -3.39
N GLY A 888 4.84 33.75 -4.15
CA GLY A 888 4.77 34.20 -5.55
C GLY A 888 4.66 33.08 -6.58
N GLY A 889 4.59 31.81 -6.17
CA GLY A 889 4.48 30.67 -7.07
C GLY A 889 5.79 30.03 -7.54
N LYS A 890 6.97 30.43 -7.02
CA LYS A 890 8.29 29.89 -7.44
C LYS A 890 8.33 28.36 -7.56
N SER A 891 8.02 27.67 -6.46
CA SER A 891 8.05 26.20 -6.42
C SER A 891 6.97 25.56 -7.30
N SER A 892 5.87 26.26 -7.58
CA SER A 892 4.83 25.82 -8.53
C SER A 892 5.32 25.90 -9.97
N PHE A 893 5.92 27.02 -10.39
CA PHE A 893 6.55 27.16 -11.71
C PHE A 893 7.59 26.07 -11.97
N VAL A 894 8.49 25.83 -11.00
CA VAL A 894 9.55 24.83 -11.12
C VAL A 894 9.01 23.40 -11.16
N ARG A 895 8.02 23.06 -10.31
CA ARG A 895 7.30 21.77 -10.40
C ARG A 895 6.59 21.60 -11.74
N ALA A 896 5.92 22.64 -12.23
CA ALA A 896 5.20 22.58 -13.51
C ALA A 896 6.13 22.27 -14.69
N LEU A 897 7.29 22.92 -14.77
CA LEU A 897 8.29 22.63 -15.80
C LEU A 897 8.78 21.17 -15.71
N ALA A 898 9.17 20.72 -14.51
CA ALA A 898 9.63 19.36 -14.29
C ALA A 898 8.58 18.30 -14.65
N LEU A 899 7.31 18.56 -14.30
CA LEU A 899 6.17 17.69 -14.63
C LEU A 899 5.87 17.68 -16.13
N ILE A 900 6.00 18.81 -16.84
CA ILE A 900 5.87 18.87 -18.30
C ILE A 900 6.95 18.03 -18.98
N VAL A 901 8.21 18.14 -18.54
CA VAL A 901 9.33 17.33 -19.08
C VAL A 901 9.09 15.84 -18.83
N LEU A 902 8.78 15.45 -17.59
CA LEU A 902 8.47 14.07 -17.21
C LEU A 902 7.32 13.51 -18.06
N LEU A 903 6.21 14.26 -18.17
CA LEU A 903 5.02 13.87 -18.93
C LEU A 903 5.30 13.69 -20.43
N SER A 904 6.15 14.53 -21.02
CA SER A 904 6.55 14.36 -22.42
C SER A 904 7.27 13.02 -22.64
N GLN A 905 8.20 12.63 -21.76
CA GLN A 905 8.94 11.37 -21.86
C GLN A 905 8.15 10.13 -21.37
N VAL A 906 6.98 10.31 -20.75
CA VAL A 906 5.99 9.22 -20.60
C VAL A 906 5.32 8.91 -21.96
N GLY A 907 5.41 9.80 -22.93
CA GLY A 907 4.77 9.68 -24.25
C GLY A 907 3.32 10.13 -24.22
N SER A 908 3.06 11.23 -23.52
CA SER A 908 1.77 11.91 -23.45
C SER A 908 1.85 13.29 -24.08
N TYR A 909 0.69 13.85 -24.41
CA TYR A 909 0.56 15.28 -24.66
C TYR A 909 0.78 16.04 -23.35
N VAL A 910 1.23 17.29 -23.46
CA VAL A 910 1.59 18.15 -22.31
C VAL A 910 0.68 19.37 -22.20
N PRO A 911 0.38 19.87 -20.99
CA PRO A 911 -0.47 21.04 -20.79
C PRO A 911 0.30 22.34 -21.09
N ALA A 912 0.56 22.59 -22.37
CA ALA A 912 1.25 23.75 -22.91
C ALA A 912 0.70 24.05 -24.30
N ASP A 913 0.96 25.24 -24.85
CA ASP A 913 0.59 25.55 -26.24
C ASP A 913 1.64 25.01 -27.22
N ALA A 914 2.90 24.92 -26.80
CA ALA A 914 3.96 24.16 -27.48
C ALA A 914 5.06 23.71 -26.50
N LEU A 915 5.71 22.57 -26.79
CA LEU A 915 6.93 22.09 -26.15
C LEU A 915 7.91 21.56 -27.20
N SER A 916 9.17 21.99 -27.14
CA SER A 916 10.29 21.36 -27.85
C SER A 916 11.40 21.02 -26.88
N LEU A 917 11.87 19.77 -26.85
CA LEU A 917 12.99 19.36 -25.99
C LEU A 917 13.88 18.28 -26.59
N THR A 918 15.15 18.30 -26.20
CA THR A 918 16.02 17.11 -26.27
C THR A 918 15.66 16.14 -25.15
N LEU A 919 15.72 14.82 -25.40
CA LEU A 919 15.51 13.83 -24.33
C LEU A 919 16.49 14.02 -23.18
N CYS A 920 15.93 14.12 -21.97
CA CYS A 920 16.64 14.28 -20.70
C CYS A 920 16.86 12.91 -20.03
N ASP A 921 18.03 12.70 -19.43
CA ASP A 921 18.43 11.40 -18.85
C ASP A 921 18.02 11.22 -17.38
N ALA A 922 17.96 12.31 -16.62
CA ALA A 922 17.56 12.32 -15.21
C ALA A 922 16.81 13.61 -14.83
N ILE A 923 15.95 13.52 -13.81
CA ILE A 923 15.40 14.71 -13.11
C ILE A 923 15.88 14.67 -11.66
N HIS A 924 16.81 15.56 -11.36
CA HIS A 924 17.36 15.78 -10.03
C HIS A 924 16.66 16.97 -9.38
N SER A 925 16.03 16.74 -8.22
CA SER A 925 15.51 17.84 -7.41
C SER A 925 16.00 17.76 -5.98
N ARG A 926 16.34 18.93 -5.44
CA ARG A 926 16.33 19.22 -4.01
C ARG A 926 15.23 20.25 -3.78
N THR A 927 14.21 19.91 -3.00
CA THR A 927 13.16 20.86 -2.61
C THR A 927 12.76 20.71 -1.15
N GLY A 928 12.64 21.84 -0.44
CA GLY A 928 12.19 21.89 0.95
C GLY A 928 13.26 21.48 1.97
N ALA A 929 12.91 21.66 3.25
CA ALA A 929 13.73 21.25 4.38
C ALA A 929 13.16 19.95 4.97
N ARG A 930 13.97 18.89 4.99
CA ARG A 930 13.69 17.63 5.68
C ARG A 930 14.67 17.45 6.83
N ASP A 931 14.13 17.43 8.05
CA ASP A 931 14.89 17.16 9.27
C ASP A 931 14.97 15.65 9.47
N ASN A 932 16.13 15.02 9.26
CA ASN A 932 16.34 13.60 9.54
C ASN A 932 16.53 13.35 11.06
N LEU A 933 15.52 13.76 11.82
CA LEU A 933 15.51 13.81 13.29
C LEU A 933 15.78 12.45 13.96
N PHE A 934 15.51 11.36 13.24
CA PHE A 934 15.72 9.99 13.70
C PHE A 934 17.12 9.44 13.42
N ALA A 935 17.83 9.94 12.41
CA ALA A 935 19.25 9.63 12.20
C ALA A 935 20.17 10.48 13.10
N GLY A 936 19.67 11.62 13.61
CA GLY A 936 20.47 12.60 14.35
C GLY A 936 21.31 13.50 13.44
N GLU A 937 21.00 13.53 12.14
CA GLU A 937 21.71 14.33 11.14
C GLU A 937 21.15 15.76 11.11
N SER A 938 22.04 16.75 10.98
CA SER A 938 21.63 18.14 10.81
C SER A 938 20.88 18.34 9.48
N THR A 939 19.89 19.22 9.46
CA THR A 939 19.11 19.61 8.28
C THR A 939 20.02 20.03 7.12
N PHE A 940 21.12 20.73 7.45
CA PHE A 940 22.17 21.15 6.52
C PHE A 940 23.03 19.98 6.00
N MET A 941 23.25 18.95 6.81
CA MET A 941 24.01 17.76 6.38
C MET A 941 23.22 16.97 5.32
N VAL A 942 21.90 16.84 5.51
CA VAL A 942 21.00 16.25 4.51
C VAL A 942 21.01 17.09 3.23
N GLU A 943 20.80 18.40 3.34
CA GLU A 943 20.83 19.37 2.23
C GLU A 943 22.14 19.32 1.40
N VAL A 944 23.29 19.24 2.06
CA VAL A 944 24.60 19.13 1.39
C VAL A 944 24.83 17.73 0.81
N SER A 945 24.38 16.66 1.48
CA SER A 945 24.50 15.28 0.98
C SER A 945 23.64 15.04 -0.27
N GLU A 946 22.39 15.54 -0.27
CA GLU A 946 21.50 15.57 -1.44
C GLU A 946 22.17 16.32 -2.60
N THR A 947 22.69 17.52 -2.35
CA THR A 947 23.38 18.33 -3.36
C THR A 947 24.62 17.62 -3.91
N ALA A 948 25.47 17.07 -3.03
CA ALA A 948 26.66 16.31 -3.43
C ALA A 948 26.34 15.01 -4.18
N ARG A 949 25.16 14.40 -3.96
CA ARG A 949 24.65 13.30 -4.79
C ARG A 949 24.30 13.80 -6.19
N ILE A 950 23.54 14.90 -6.30
CA ILE A 950 23.17 15.51 -7.58
C ILE A 950 24.42 15.83 -8.42
N LEU A 951 25.43 16.47 -7.84
CA LEU A 951 26.67 16.83 -8.55
C LEU A 951 27.48 15.60 -9.03
N ARG A 952 27.35 14.44 -8.38
CA ARG A 952 28.02 13.20 -8.81
C ARG A 952 27.24 12.42 -9.87
N SER A 953 25.93 12.66 -10.02
CA SER A 953 25.05 11.88 -10.90
C SER A 953 24.58 12.63 -12.14
N ALA A 954 24.47 13.96 -12.09
CA ALA A 954 23.97 14.77 -13.20
C ALA A 954 24.97 14.80 -14.37
N GLY A 955 24.46 14.60 -15.58
CA GLY A 955 25.17 14.84 -16.84
C GLY A 955 24.57 16.03 -17.60
N PRO A 956 25.15 16.43 -18.76
CA PRO A 956 24.68 17.59 -19.51
C PRO A 956 23.21 17.51 -19.98
N ARG A 957 22.64 16.31 -20.07
CA ARG A 957 21.22 16.08 -20.43
C ARG A 957 20.30 15.96 -19.22
N SER A 958 20.78 16.16 -18.00
CA SER A 958 19.97 16.09 -16.79
C SER A 958 19.29 17.43 -16.50
N LEU A 959 18.05 17.38 -15.98
CA LEU A 959 17.37 18.54 -15.43
C LEU A 959 17.67 18.62 -13.93
N VAL A 960 18.33 19.70 -13.49
CA VAL A 960 18.71 19.94 -12.10
C VAL A 960 17.85 21.06 -11.49
N ILE A 961 17.28 20.78 -10.32
CA ILE A 961 16.41 21.68 -9.56
C ILE A 961 16.98 21.83 -8.16
N LEU A 962 17.34 23.05 -7.78
CA LEU A 962 17.90 23.38 -6.46
C LEU A 962 17.06 24.48 -5.79
N ASP A 963 16.22 24.11 -4.83
CA ASP A 963 15.38 25.05 -4.07
C ASP A 963 16.03 25.46 -2.74
N GLU A 964 16.13 26.76 -2.48
CA GLU A 964 16.69 27.40 -1.26
C GLU A 964 17.98 26.74 -0.73
N LEU A 965 18.95 26.44 -1.61
CA LEU A 965 20.21 25.79 -1.22
C LEU A 965 21.03 26.63 -0.23
N GLY A 966 21.51 25.98 0.84
CA GLY A 966 22.33 26.59 1.89
C GLY A 966 21.50 27.23 2.98
N ARG A 967 20.21 26.88 3.11
CA ARG A 967 19.28 27.43 4.11
C ARG A 967 19.57 26.93 5.53
N GLY A 968 20.17 25.76 5.69
CA GLY A 968 20.45 25.17 7.02
C GLY A 968 21.67 25.72 7.77
N THR A 969 22.39 26.71 7.24
CA THR A 969 23.68 27.18 7.77
C THR A 969 23.75 28.72 7.89
N SER A 970 24.92 29.29 8.20
CA SER A 970 25.11 30.73 8.27
C SER A 970 24.90 31.39 6.90
N THR A 971 24.43 32.64 6.88
CA THR A 971 24.15 33.39 5.64
C THR A 971 25.39 33.58 4.77
N HIS A 972 26.60 33.55 5.35
CA HIS A 972 27.85 33.64 4.59
C HIS A 972 28.22 32.30 3.95
N ASP A 973 28.22 31.22 4.73
CA ASP A 973 28.57 29.88 4.25
C ASP A 973 27.54 29.38 3.21
N GLY A 974 26.25 29.60 3.49
CA GLY A 974 25.15 29.21 2.61
C GLY A 974 25.19 29.93 1.27
N ALA A 975 25.52 31.23 1.26
CA ALA A 975 25.68 32.00 0.02
C ALA A 975 26.93 31.57 -0.77
N ALA A 976 28.06 31.31 -0.09
CA ALA A 976 29.29 30.85 -0.73
C ALA A 976 29.13 29.45 -1.35
N ILE A 977 28.47 28.52 -0.65
CA ILE A 977 28.17 27.18 -1.17
C ILE A 977 27.17 27.25 -2.33
N ALA A 978 26.11 28.06 -2.22
CA ALA A 978 25.17 28.27 -3.32
C ALA A 978 25.86 28.84 -4.58
N GLN A 979 26.82 29.75 -4.40
CA GLN A 979 27.63 30.30 -5.49
C GLN A 979 28.54 29.24 -6.14
N ALA A 980 29.30 28.49 -5.33
CA ALA A 980 30.20 27.45 -5.85
C ALA A 980 29.43 26.35 -6.59
N VAL A 981 28.26 25.94 -6.07
CA VAL A 981 27.40 24.95 -6.71
C VAL A 981 26.79 25.48 -8.01
N LEU A 982 26.28 26.71 -8.04
CA LEU A 982 25.78 27.32 -9.29
C LEU A 982 26.87 27.38 -10.36
N GLN A 983 28.08 27.82 -10.00
CA GLN A 983 29.20 27.91 -10.92
C GLN A 983 29.58 26.53 -11.46
N HIS A 984 29.83 25.54 -10.59
CA HIS A 984 30.20 24.18 -10.98
C HIS A 984 29.16 23.54 -11.93
N VAL A 985 27.87 23.66 -11.60
CA VAL A 985 26.77 23.13 -12.42
C VAL A 985 26.74 23.75 -13.83
N VAL A 986 27.05 25.04 -13.95
CA VAL A 986 27.07 25.77 -15.23
C VAL A 986 28.34 25.50 -16.02
N THR A 987 29.53 25.55 -15.40
CA THR A 987 30.81 25.49 -16.12
C THR A 987 31.36 24.09 -16.33
N GLU A 988 31.18 23.19 -15.36
CA GLU A 988 31.72 21.83 -15.36
C GLU A 988 30.66 20.79 -15.73
N THR A 989 29.53 20.74 -15.00
CA THR A 989 28.45 19.75 -15.26
C THR A 989 27.67 20.04 -16.55
N ARG A 990 27.52 21.33 -16.89
CA ARG A 990 26.86 21.87 -18.09
C ARG A 990 25.44 21.34 -18.31
N CYS A 991 24.64 21.27 -17.25
CA CYS A 991 23.30 20.68 -17.27
C CYS A 991 22.18 21.71 -17.06
N LEU A 992 20.99 21.37 -17.56
CA LEU A 992 19.83 22.28 -17.62
C LEU A 992 19.31 22.55 -16.20
N THR A 993 19.34 23.80 -15.75
CA THR A 993 19.25 24.10 -14.31
C THR A 993 18.19 25.14 -13.93
N LEU A 994 17.43 24.84 -12.88
CA LEU A 994 16.53 25.76 -12.18
C LEU A 994 17.01 25.95 -10.74
N PHE A 995 17.61 27.11 -10.46
CA PHE A 995 18.20 27.43 -9.17
C PHE A 995 17.34 28.49 -8.47
N ILE A 996 16.63 28.14 -7.41
CA ILE A 996 15.82 29.09 -6.63
C ILE A 996 16.64 29.63 -5.46
N THR A 997 16.71 30.96 -5.30
CA THR A 997 17.51 31.57 -4.23
C THR A 997 16.87 32.81 -3.58
N HIS A 998 17.23 33.04 -2.32
CA HIS A 998 17.04 34.31 -1.61
C HIS A 998 18.31 35.16 -1.57
N TYR A 999 19.46 34.61 -1.96
CA TYR A 999 20.74 35.30 -1.92
C TYR A 999 20.84 36.32 -3.06
N GLN A 1000 20.39 37.56 -2.79
CA GLN A 1000 20.45 38.70 -3.72
C GLN A 1000 21.87 38.98 -4.27
N ASN A 1001 22.91 38.56 -3.55
CA ASN A 1001 24.30 38.63 -4.03
C ASN A 1001 24.56 37.67 -5.20
N LEU A 1002 23.94 36.49 -5.20
CA LEU A 1002 24.10 35.47 -6.24
C LEU A 1002 23.51 35.93 -7.58
N ALA A 1003 22.49 36.79 -7.54
CA ALA A 1003 21.93 37.41 -8.74
C ALA A 1003 22.91 38.35 -9.46
N ARG A 1004 23.82 39.01 -8.75
CA ARG A 1004 24.92 39.76 -9.37
C ARG A 1004 25.99 38.84 -9.94
N VAL A 1005 26.29 37.72 -9.27
CA VAL A 1005 27.24 36.73 -9.79
C VAL A 1005 26.72 36.09 -11.08
N ALA A 1006 25.41 35.86 -11.19
CA ALA A 1006 24.77 35.40 -12.42
C ALA A 1006 24.89 36.37 -13.62
N GLU A 1007 25.13 37.67 -13.39
CA GLU A 1007 25.38 38.64 -14.47
C GLU A 1007 26.80 38.52 -15.05
N GLY A 1008 27.73 37.87 -14.32
CA GLY A 1008 29.09 37.55 -14.75
C GLY A 1008 29.33 36.06 -15.07
N LEU A 1009 28.27 35.26 -15.24
CA LEU A 1009 28.37 33.84 -15.61
C LEU A 1009 27.63 33.59 -16.94
N ASP A 1010 28.39 33.36 -18.00
CA ASP A 1010 27.85 32.97 -19.31
C ASP A 1010 26.92 31.75 -19.19
N GLY A 1011 25.74 31.85 -19.79
CA GLY A 1011 24.70 30.82 -19.74
C GLY A 1011 23.75 30.90 -18.54
N VAL A 1012 23.94 31.82 -17.59
CA VAL A 1012 22.99 32.05 -16.49
C VAL A 1012 22.06 33.23 -16.81
N LYS A 1013 20.77 33.10 -16.48
CA LYS A 1013 19.77 34.17 -16.66
C LYS A 1013 18.95 34.40 -15.39
N ASN A 1014 18.94 35.64 -14.91
CA ASN A 1014 18.13 36.09 -13.78
C ASN A 1014 16.64 36.15 -14.16
N VAL A 1015 15.79 35.52 -13.34
CA VAL A 1015 14.33 35.58 -13.45
C VAL A 1015 13.67 35.75 -12.08
N HIS A 1016 12.43 36.23 -12.07
CA HIS A 1016 11.64 36.42 -10.85
C HIS A 1016 10.15 36.19 -11.07
N MET A 1017 9.40 35.95 -9.99
CA MET A 1017 7.94 35.96 -10.03
C MET A 1017 7.43 37.40 -9.94
N LYS A 1018 6.68 37.86 -10.93
CA LYS A 1018 6.18 39.23 -11.00
C LYS A 1018 5.13 39.50 -9.92
N PHE A 1019 5.15 40.72 -9.40
CA PHE A 1019 4.16 41.25 -8.48
C PHE A 1019 3.89 42.72 -8.81
N LYS A 1020 2.69 43.20 -8.48
CA LYS A 1020 2.40 44.64 -8.40
C LYS A 1020 2.49 45.11 -6.96
N ALA A 1021 3.01 46.31 -6.76
CA ALA A 1021 2.88 47.07 -5.52
C ALA A 1021 2.11 48.34 -5.84
N GLU A 1022 0.87 48.43 -5.35
CA GLU A 1022 -0.01 49.58 -5.52
C GLU A 1022 -0.15 50.29 -4.17
N LYS A 1023 -0.26 51.61 -4.15
CA LYS A 1023 -0.50 52.37 -2.91
C LYS A 1023 -2.01 52.49 -2.71
N GLY A 1024 -2.52 51.90 -1.64
CA GLY A 1024 -3.92 52.03 -1.23
C GLY A 1024 -4.25 53.45 -0.76
N GLU A 1025 -5.54 53.69 -0.47
CA GLU A 1025 -6.05 55.02 -0.11
C GLU A 1025 -5.39 55.59 1.17
N ASP A 1026 -5.00 54.74 2.12
CA ASP A 1026 -4.23 55.10 3.33
C ASP A 1026 -2.73 55.37 3.07
N GLY A 1027 -2.28 55.30 1.81
CA GLY A 1027 -0.88 55.42 1.40
C GLY A 1027 -0.01 54.20 1.66
N GLU A 1028 -0.58 53.09 2.17
CA GLU A 1028 0.14 51.84 2.41
C GLU A 1028 0.34 51.02 1.12
N GLU A 1029 1.50 50.38 0.98
CA GLU A 1029 1.77 49.47 -0.14
C GLU A 1029 1.00 48.14 0.02
N GLN A 1030 0.08 47.88 -0.90
CA GLN A 1030 -0.58 46.61 -1.09
C GLN A 1030 0.12 45.84 -2.23
N VAL A 1031 0.54 44.60 -1.93
CA VAL A 1031 1.26 43.74 -2.88
C VAL A 1031 0.33 42.66 -3.42
N THR A 1032 0.20 42.59 -4.75
CA THR A 1032 -0.58 41.59 -5.46
C THR A 1032 0.37 40.72 -6.29
N PHE A 1033 0.43 39.42 -6.01
CA PHE A 1033 1.22 38.47 -6.79
C PHE A 1033 0.54 38.20 -8.13
N LEU A 1034 1.29 38.27 -9.24
CA LEU A 1034 0.77 37.98 -10.57
C LEU A 1034 0.96 36.51 -10.97
N TYR A 1035 1.81 35.77 -10.25
CA TYR A 1035 2.23 34.39 -10.54
C TYR A 1035 2.85 34.16 -11.93
N GLU A 1036 3.08 35.23 -12.69
CA GLU A 1036 3.78 35.25 -13.98
C GLU A 1036 5.31 35.29 -13.76
N VAL A 1037 6.08 34.60 -14.60
CA VAL A 1037 7.55 34.71 -14.61
C VAL A 1037 7.98 35.94 -15.41
N GLY A 1038 8.96 36.70 -14.90
CA GLY A 1038 9.59 37.83 -15.57
C GLY A 1038 11.11 37.75 -15.55
N GLU A 1039 11.76 38.39 -16.52
CA GLU A 1039 13.22 38.50 -16.57
C GLU A 1039 13.72 39.53 -15.55
N GLY A 1040 14.98 39.38 -15.11
CA GLY A 1040 15.60 40.24 -14.09
C GLY A 1040 15.31 39.80 -12.66
N VAL A 1041 15.75 40.62 -11.70
CA VAL A 1041 15.82 40.27 -10.27
C VAL A 1041 14.65 40.88 -9.49
N ALA A 1042 14.11 40.14 -8.51
CA ALA A 1042 13.07 40.67 -7.63
C ALA A 1042 13.57 41.85 -6.77
N HIS A 1043 13.02 43.04 -6.98
CA HIS A 1043 13.28 44.21 -6.14
C HIS A 1043 12.70 44.08 -4.72
N ARG A 1044 13.02 45.05 -3.86
CA ARG A 1044 12.97 44.95 -2.38
C ARG A 1044 11.55 45.04 -1.76
N SER A 1045 11.52 45.05 -0.43
CA SER A 1045 10.35 45.25 0.44
C SER A 1045 9.41 44.06 0.65
N TYR A 1046 9.59 42.93 -0.05
CA TYR A 1046 8.70 41.75 0.06
C TYR A 1046 8.41 41.29 1.50
N GLY A 1047 9.43 40.96 2.30
CA GLY A 1047 9.24 40.37 3.63
C GLY A 1047 8.51 41.29 4.61
N LEU A 1048 8.72 42.60 4.50
CA LEU A 1048 8.05 43.62 5.32
C LEU A 1048 6.58 43.82 4.90
N ASN A 1049 6.30 43.71 3.60
CA ASN A 1049 4.94 43.77 3.07
C ASN A 1049 4.15 42.49 3.42
N VAL A 1050 4.79 41.31 3.47
CA VAL A 1050 4.18 40.08 4.04
C VAL A 1050 3.96 40.18 5.55
N ALA A 1051 4.89 40.77 6.30
CA ALA A 1051 4.69 41.05 7.73
C ALA A 1051 3.44 41.92 7.96
N ARG A 1052 3.18 42.89 7.07
CA ARG A 1052 1.96 43.72 7.09
C ARG A 1052 0.69 42.89 6.82
N LEU A 1053 0.71 42.02 5.81
CA LEU A 1053 -0.39 41.09 5.52
C LEU A 1053 -0.68 40.14 6.70
N ALA A 1054 0.37 39.67 7.38
CA ALA A 1054 0.28 38.89 8.62
C ALA A 1054 -0.14 39.70 9.87
N ARG A 1055 -0.50 40.99 9.69
CA ARG A 1055 -0.94 41.93 10.74
C ARG A 1055 0.08 42.14 11.87
N ILE A 1056 1.38 42.03 11.57
CA ILE A 1056 2.44 42.41 12.52
C ILE A 1056 2.31 43.93 12.80
N PRO A 1057 2.40 44.40 14.06
CA PRO A 1057 2.16 45.80 14.38
C PRO A 1057 3.09 46.75 13.62
N LYS A 1058 2.54 47.82 13.04
CA LYS A 1058 3.25 48.79 12.18
C LYS A 1058 4.60 49.23 12.78
N LYS A 1059 4.63 49.61 14.07
CA LYS A 1059 5.84 49.97 14.83
C LYS A 1059 7.00 48.95 14.74
N VAL A 1060 6.70 47.65 14.62
CA VAL A 1060 7.71 46.59 14.46
C VAL A 1060 8.22 46.54 13.02
N ILE A 1061 7.32 46.71 12.05
CA ILE A 1061 7.66 46.79 10.61
C ILE A 1061 8.51 48.04 10.33
N ASP A 1062 8.17 49.19 10.92
CA ASP A 1062 8.92 50.45 10.77
C ASP A 1062 10.36 50.31 11.27
N VAL A 1063 10.55 49.67 12.44
CA VAL A 1063 11.89 49.38 13.01
C VAL A 1063 12.64 48.34 12.17
N ALA A 1064 11.95 47.32 11.64
CA ALA A 1064 12.55 46.32 10.76
C ALA A 1064 12.98 46.90 9.41
N ALA A 1065 12.23 47.87 8.86
CA ALA A 1065 12.60 48.62 7.66
C ALA A 1065 13.90 49.41 7.88
N LEU A 1066 13.95 50.22 8.95
CA LEU A 1066 15.15 50.95 9.36
C LEU A 1066 16.36 50.03 9.57
N LYS A 1067 16.16 48.84 10.15
CA LYS A 1067 17.25 47.87 10.35
C LYS A 1067 17.70 47.20 9.06
N SER A 1068 16.78 46.87 8.16
CA SER A 1068 17.11 46.32 6.83
C SER A 1068 17.93 47.32 6.00
N GLU A 1069 17.56 48.61 6.04
CA GLU A 1069 18.31 49.66 5.34
C GLU A 1069 19.70 49.88 5.95
N GLN A 1070 19.80 49.96 7.28
CA GLN A 1070 21.08 50.10 7.98
C GLN A 1070 22.07 48.97 7.66
N MET A 1071 21.61 47.71 7.70
CA MET A 1071 22.46 46.56 7.36
C MET A 1071 22.95 46.60 5.91
N GLU A 1072 22.09 47.02 4.98
CA GLU A 1072 22.43 47.10 3.56
C GLU A 1072 23.39 48.26 3.24
N GLN A 1073 23.17 49.43 3.83
CA GLN A 1073 24.12 50.55 3.75
C GLN A 1073 25.48 50.16 4.33
N GLU A 1074 25.50 49.43 5.45
CA GLU A 1074 26.74 48.94 6.04
C GLU A 1074 27.46 47.91 5.15
N MET A 1075 26.74 46.98 4.52
CA MET A 1075 27.31 46.05 3.53
C MET A 1075 27.90 46.78 2.32
N LYS A 1076 27.22 47.80 1.79
CA LYS A 1076 27.73 48.65 0.71
C LYS A 1076 29.03 49.37 1.10
N ILE A 1077 29.07 49.98 2.29
CA ILE A 1077 30.26 50.67 2.81
C ILE A 1077 31.42 49.69 3.03
N ARG A 1078 31.14 48.49 3.54
CA ARG A 1078 32.15 47.41 3.70
C ARG A 1078 32.71 46.96 2.36
N ARG A 1079 31.86 46.76 1.32
CA ARG A 1079 32.32 46.47 -0.05
C ARG A 1079 33.16 47.60 -0.63
N PHE A 1080 32.68 48.85 -0.54
CA PHE A 1080 33.41 50.00 -1.06
C PHE A 1080 34.82 50.13 -0.46
N ARG A 1081 34.97 49.91 0.85
CA ARG A 1081 36.29 49.82 1.49
C ARG A 1081 37.15 48.66 0.97
N GLY A 1082 36.54 47.49 0.71
CA GLY A 1082 37.22 46.36 0.10
C GLY A 1082 37.75 46.68 -1.30
N VAL A 1083 36.95 47.34 -2.14
CA VAL A 1083 37.36 47.79 -3.48
C VAL A 1083 38.44 48.88 -3.41
N CYS A 1084 38.35 49.82 -2.46
CA CYS A 1084 39.44 50.78 -2.22
C CYS A 1084 40.74 50.11 -1.74
N HIS A 1085 40.66 49.01 -0.99
CA HIS A 1085 41.84 48.22 -0.62
C HIS A 1085 42.41 47.47 -1.83
N ALA A 1086 41.59 46.74 -2.59
CA ALA A 1086 42.05 46.08 -3.82
C ALA A 1086 42.66 47.07 -4.83
N LEU A 1087 42.11 48.28 -4.94
CA LEU A 1087 42.68 49.36 -5.74
C LEU A 1087 44.07 49.78 -5.22
N SER A 1088 44.21 49.96 -3.90
CA SER A 1088 45.49 50.28 -3.26
C SER A 1088 46.52 49.17 -3.44
N ASP A 1089 46.10 47.90 -3.37
CA ASP A 1089 46.98 46.75 -3.46
C ASP A 1089 47.41 46.46 -4.91
N VAL A 1090 46.55 46.69 -5.91
CA VAL A 1090 46.92 46.70 -7.34
C VAL A 1090 47.92 47.83 -7.65
N ILE A 1091 47.70 49.02 -7.08
CA ILE A 1091 48.60 50.19 -7.27
C ILE A 1091 49.99 49.95 -6.64
N HIS A 1092 50.10 49.16 -5.58
CA HIS A 1092 51.36 48.92 -4.88
C HIS A 1092 52.07 47.60 -5.22
N ASN A 1093 51.34 46.53 -5.49
CA ASN A 1093 51.90 45.18 -5.67
C ASN A 1093 51.89 44.68 -7.13
N GLY A 1094 51.19 45.37 -8.04
CA GLY A 1094 51.18 45.05 -9.47
C GLY A 1094 49.86 44.44 -9.98
N PRO A 1095 49.82 44.01 -11.26
CA PRO A 1095 48.59 43.65 -11.96
C PRO A 1095 47.96 42.32 -11.54
N ASP A 1096 48.62 41.51 -10.71
CA ASP A 1096 48.16 40.16 -10.33
C ASP A 1096 46.84 40.14 -9.52
N GLN A 1097 46.36 41.32 -9.07
CA GLN A 1097 45.04 41.51 -8.43
C GLN A 1097 44.06 42.33 -9.28
N LEU A 1098 44.40 42.66 -10.54
CA LEU A 1098 43.56 43.50 -11.41
C LEU A 1098 42.15 42.91 -11.59
N ASP A 1099 42.02 41.59 -11.74
CA ASP A 1099 40.73 40.91 -11.87
C ASP A 1099 39.87 41.00 -10.59
N GLN A 1100 40.50 40.99 -9.41
CA GLN A 1100 39.80 41.20 -8.14
C GLN A 1100 39.31 42.65 -7.99
N LEU A 1101 40.09 43.62 -8.49
CA LEU A 1101 39.69 45.02 -8.55
C LEU A 1101 38.54 45.23 -9.55
N VAL A 1102 38.62 44.67 -10.76
CA VAL A 1102 37.57 44.78 -11.79
C VAL A 1102 36.27 44.15 -11.29
N SER A 1103 36.30 42.90 -10.83
CA SER A 1103 35.12 42.26 -10.26
C SER A 1103 34.60 42.99 -9.01
N GLY A 1104 35.48 43.58 -8.21
CA GLY A 1104 35.10 44.43 -7.09
C GLY A 1104 34.34 45.70 -7.50
N ILE A 1105 34.77 46.36 -8.59
CA ILE A 1105 34.11 47.54 -9.16
C ILE A 1105 32.75 47.17 -9.77
N GLU A 1106 32.65 46.04 -10.47
CA GLU A 1106 31.40 45.51 -11.02
C GLU A 1106 30.40 45.09 -9.92
N GLN A 1107 30.88 44.70 -8.74
CA GLN A 1107 30.08 44.26 -7.60
C GLN A 1107 29.45 45.38 -6.74
N LEU A 1108 29.63 46.67 -7.07
CA LEU A 1108 29.17 47.82 -6.27
C LEU A 1108 27.73 48.29 -6.57
#